data_AF-A0A524E6A2-F1
#
_entry.id   AF-A0A524E6A2-F1
#
_cell.length_a   1.000
_cell.length_b   1.000
_cell.length_c   1.000
_cell.angle_alpha   90.00
_cell.angle_beta   90.00
_cell.angle_gamma   90.00
#
_symmetry.space_group_name_H-M   'P 1'
#
loop_
_entity.id
_entity.type
_entity.pdbx_description
1 polymer ?
#
loop_
_entity_poly.entity_id
_entity_poly.type
_entity_poly.pdbx_seq_one_letter_code
_entity_poly.pdbx_strand_id
1 'polypeptide(L)'
;MTDIKPFKSADIWNLSHTYNKVRELYESGKHIESIKQAEIGMVMALRINNAEWVNKFDKILTRLIGLCNKKDSKIYPLEKFIYNSQVQNRKNKKTADSSEELTNIKGVGESVQKKLLEIGINNIKQLANLKVDELAKIKGFGISSARKLIEGANACLIDGNAPNVESKLEIKKNKTTPIEAPEIMSKDPNLVQLNKKHQKVESLSLIKLKAEQKKEELLNENLMQKIIIKTPNESKNEKKDDLHKKIDDANKDYNQIKKSSKFKHDARDILEKTDELPPKQFSKKEIINYFLNDPEDDENLLAVGHHTSKYTFSDLINGEYDDERIEKRNLKEIMKSIQGDLKLLKYQIIERNSIYLSKLSNQVDLLAFKILDSSEHSKILMFVPLKILNVQGSLLISEDSIEYKPINEKIDINVENLKLLIGTPFKDLENVQKIVLQNFKEEGSFFQLWKKVTKGKIFLEKTKNNKPMFIGGDGLEYKIVVDPILLCLNEPIFLEKNLVFPYVESSNIHVIQKKDLSALIEFLGKKYNMIETYSEENESILEYFSKLNKFKDNMIKFSIPPLCFGAVFFIIILFQVISLINTFSSLAIATICVYVLVIFYAYLRIVKFKKELIKKFNMPYYQGEITLNESDLMIIKDKFSSIMMDQFIYEIFGKNEDFSLISKIEEEKLAEKYDDLDNSRDISIKVSKKLDNSAMNMAYASPLNNDKNYSRYSSFLED
;
A
#
# COMPACT_ATOMS: atom_id res chain seq x y z
N MET A 1 -1.93 19.07 -42.04
CA MET A 1 -2.76 17.93 -41.61
C MET A 1 -2.76 16.94 -42.76
N THR A 2 -2.01 15.85 -42.62
CA THR A 2 -1.76 14.86 -43.68
C THR A 2 -2.85 13.80 -43.70
N ASP A 3 -3.36 13.49 -44.90
CA ASP A 3 -4.31 12.40 -45.16
C ASP A 3 -3.74 11.05 -44.73
N ILE A 4 -4.24 10.51 -43.62
CA ILE A 4 -3.97 9.14 -43.19
C ILE A 4 -5.02 8.25 -43.87
N LYS A 5 -4.62 7.51 -44.90
CA LYS A 5 -5.48 6.50 -45.53
C LYS A 5 -5.66 5.32 -44.57
N PRO A 6 -6.89 4.89 -44.27
CA PRO A 6 -7.13 3.71 -43.43
C PRO A 6 -6.63 2.44 -44.12
N PHE A 7 -6.17 1.47 -43.33
CA PHE A 7 -5.72 0.17 -43.81
C PHE A 7 -6.82 -0.57 -44.58
N LYS A 8 -6.46 -1.24 -45.68
CA LYS A 8 -7.38 -2.16 -46.36
C LYS A 8 -7.50 -3.44 -45.53
N SER A 9 -8.66 -4.09 -45.58
CA SER A 9 -8.94 -5.32 -44.83
C SER A 9 -7.91 -6.44 -45.04
N ALA A 10 -7.33 -6.52 -46.24
CA ALA A 10 -6.27 -7.48 -46.56
C ALA A 10 -4.97 -7.25 -45.76
N ASP A 11 -4.63 -5.99 -45.46
CA ASP A 11 -3.42 -5.64 -44.71
C ASP A 11 -3.56 -6.04 -43.23
N ILE A 12 -4.77 -5.87 -42.68
CA ILE A 12 -5.10 -6.25 -41.29
C ILE A 12 -5.07 -7.78 -41.12
N TRP A 13 -5.54 -8.53 -42.12
CA TRP A 13 -5.53 -9.99 -42.08
C TRP A 13 -4.10 -10.57 -42.10
N ASN A 14 -3.23 -10.03 -42.94
CA ASN A 14 -1.81 -10.43 -42.99
C ASN A 14 -1.09 -10.10 -41.67
N LEU A 15 -1.34 -8.93 -41.09
CA LEU A 15 -0.78 -8.53 -39.79
C LEU A 15 -1.22 -9.45 -38.64
N SER A 16 -2.49 -9.84 -38.61
CA SER A 16 -3.03 -10.79 -37.63
C SER A 16 -2.38 -12.17 -37.78
N HIS A 17 -2.23 -12.65 -39.01
CA HIS A 17 -1.59 -13.95 -39.27
C HIS A 17 -0.11 -13.96 -38.87
N THR A 18 0.62 -12.89 -39.20
CA THR A 18 2.03 -12.71 -38.82
C THR A 18 2.20 -12.62 -37.31
N TYR A 19 1.33 -11.88 -36.60
CA TYR A 19 1.35 -11.79 -35.14
C TYR A 19 1.14 -13.15 -34.47
N ASN A 20 0.17 -13.93 -34.93
CA ASN A 20 -0.09 -15.27 -34.39
C ASN A 20 1.10 -16.22 -34.58
N LYS A 21 1.80 -16.12 -35.72
CA LYS A 21 2.99 -16.94 -35.99
C LYS A 21 4.19 -16.54 -35.12
N VAL A 22 4.36 -15.25 -34.83
CA VAL A 22 5.37 -14.75 -33.88
C VAL A 22 5.06 -15.23 -32.46
N ARG A 23 3.79 -15.21 -32.08
CA ARG A 23 3.33 -15.71 -30.78
C ARG A 23 3.51 -17.22 -30.63
N GLU A 24 3.21 -18.01 -31.66
CA GLU A 24 3.51 -19.45 -31.65
C GLU A 24 5.01 -19.73 -31.50
N LEU A 25 5.88 -18.93 -32.14
CA LEU A 25 7.32 -19.04 -31.99
C LEU A 25 7.79 -18.62 -30.59
N TYR A 26 7.19 -17.57 -30.00
CA TYR A 26 7.44 -17.15 -28.62
C TYR A 26 7.08 -18.26 -27.62
N GLU A 27 5.88 -18.83 -27.77
CA GLU A 27 5.38 -19.91 -26.92
C GLU A 27 6.20 -21.21 -27.09
N SER A 28 6.92 -21.38 -28.21
CA SER A 28 7.85 -22.50 -28.44
C SER A 28 9.21 -22.38 -27.72
N GLY A 29 9.49 -21.25 -27.06
CA GLY A 29 10.68 -21.06 -26.22
C GLY A 29 12.01 -20.84 -26.95
N LYS A 30 12.01 -20.66 -28.28
CA LYS A 30 13.22 -20.35 -29.06
C LYS A 30 13.31 -18.84 -29.35
N HIS A 31 14.45 -18.21 -29.03
CA HIS A 31 14.76 -16.79 -29.34
C HIS A 31 13.88 -15.72 -28.67
N ILE A 32 13.68 -15.83 -27.36
CA ILE A 32 12.79 -15.01 -26.53
C ILE A 32 13.05 -13.49 -26.64
N GLU A 33 14.31 -13.05 -26.62
CA GLU A 33 14.65 -11.62 -26.59
C GLU A 33 14.38 -10.91 -27.93
N SER A 34 14.75 -11.56 -29.05
CA SER A 34 14.54 -11.04 -30.40
C SER A 34 13.06 -10.99 -30.78
N ILE A 35 12.28 -11.95 -30.28
CA ILE A 35 10.84 -12.04 -30.54
C ILE A 35 10.06 -10.99 -29.73
N LYS A 36 10.43 -10.75 -28.45
CA LYS A 36 9.86 -9.67 -27.64
C LYS A 36 10.06 -8.29 -28.27
N GLN A 37 11.26 -8.01 -28.80
CA GLN A 37 11.52 -6.71 -29.44
C GLN A 37 10.74 -6.55 -30.76
N ALA A 38 10.55 -7.62 -31.52
CA ALA A 38 9.73 -7.61 -32.71
C ALA A 38 8.23 -7.37 -32.39
N GLU A 39 7.72 -8.01 -31.34
CA GLU A 39 6.34 -7.83 -30.86
C GLU A 39 6.08 -6.37 -30.41
N ILE A 40 6.99 -5.80 -29.62
CA ILE A 40 6.92 -4.39 -29.18
C ILE A 40 6.95 -3.43 -30.39
N GLY A 41 7.85 -3.67 -31.35
CA GLY A 41 7.94 -2.86 -32.57
C GLY A 41 6.67 -2.91 -33.42
N MET A 42 6.04 -4.09 -33.51
CA MET A 42 4.82 -4.30 -34.29
C MET A 42 3.59 -3.66 -33.62
N VAL A 43 3.49 -3.73 -32.29
CA VAL A 43 2.45 -3.03 -31.51
C VAL A 43 2.61 -1.52 -31.63
N MET A 44 3.84 -0.99 -31.58
CA MET A 44 4.09 0.44 -31.78
C MET A 44 3.76 0.88 -33.21
N ALA A 45 4.13 0.11 -34.23
CA ALA A 45 3.83 0.43 -35.63
C ALA A 45 2.31 0.45 -35.91
N LEU A 46 1.56 -0.50 -35.34
CA LEU A 46 0.09 -0.53 -35.39
C LEU A 46 -0.53 0.68 -34.68
N ARG A 47 0.06 1.13 -33.57
CA ARG A 47 -0.44 2.29 -32.81
C ARG A 47 -0.19 3.63 -33.51
N ILE A 48 0.87 3.73 -34.30
CA ILE A 48 1.27 4.96 -35.02
C ILE A 48 0.61 5.03 -36.43
N ASN A 49 -0.05 3.95 -36.89
CA ASN A 49 -0.76 3.89 -38.17
C ASN A 49 0.12 4.26 -39.38
N ASN A 50 1.40 3.87 -39.35
CA ASN A 50 2.39 4.20 -40.38
C ASN A 50 2.72 2.98 -41.26
N ALA A 51 2.15 2.97 -42.48
CA ALA A 51 2.26 1.87 -43.42
C ALA A 51 3.69 1.58 -43.92
N GLU A 52 4.59 2.57 -43.93
CA GLU A 52 5.98 2.39 -44.36
C GLU A 52 6.78 1.58 -43.34
N TRP A 53 6.56 1.84 -42.05
CA TRP A 53 7.18 1.10 -40.96
C TRP A 53 6.67 -0.32 -40.86
N VAL A 54 5.37 -0.54 -41.08
CA VAL A 54 4.77 -1.88 -41.14
C VAL A 54 5.43 -2.72 -42.25
N ASN A 55 5.55 -2.18 -43.47
CA ASN A 55 6.20 -2.88 -44.59
C ASN A 55 7.70 -3.16 -44.34
N LYS A 56 8.39 -2.25 -43.65
CA LYS A 56 9.80 -2.43 -43.30
C LYS A 56 9.98 -3.52 -42.23
N PHE A 57 9.11 -3.55 -41.23
CA PHE A 57 9.10 -4.59 -40.20
C PHE A 57 8.72 -5.96 -40.76
N ASP A 58 7.72 -6.03 -41.64
CA ASP A 58 7.29 -7.28 -42.27
C ASP A 58 8.43 -7.93 -43.09
N LYS A 59 9.22 -7.11 -43.82
CA LYS A 59 10.42 -7.58 -44.51
C LYS A 59 11.51 -8.09 -43.56
N ILE A 60 11.74 -7.42 -42.43
CA ILE A 60 12.73 -7.84 -41.42
C ILE A 60 12.28 -9.16 -40.78
N LEU A 61 11.00 -9.26 -40.44
CA LEU A 61 10.42 -10.43 -39.78
C LEU A 61 10.39 -11.65 -40.71
N THR A 62 10.02 -11.46 -41.98
CA THR A 62 10.07 -12.53 -43.00
C THR A 62 11.49 -13.07 -43.17
N ARG A 63 12.50 -12.18 -43.09
CA ARG A 63 13.92 -12.57 -43.17
C ARG A 63 14.37 -13.33 -41.92
N LEU A 64 13.94 -12.91 -40.73
CA LEU A 64 14.22 -13.60 -39.47
C LEU A 64 13.57 -14.98 -39.39
N ILE A 65 12.31 -15.10 -39.82
CA ILE A 65 11.60 -16.39 -39.91
C ILE A 65 12.28 -17.30 -40.92
N GLY A 66 12.72 -16.77 -42.07
CA GLY A 66 13.50 -17.51 -43.06
C GLY A 66 14.85 -18.01 -42.55
N LEU A 67 15.51 -17.26 -41.66
CA LEU A 67 16.75 -17.66 -41.01
C LEU A 67 16.52 -18.73 -39.93
N CYS A 68 15.42 -18.66 -39.18
CA CYS A 68 15.08 -19.66 -38.17
C CYS A 68 14.69 -21.02 -38.78
N ASN A 69 14.17 -21.03 -40.01
CA ASN A 69 13.69 -22.24 -40.69
C ASN A 69 14.78 -23.02 -41.45
N LYS A 70 15.99 -22.46 -41.63
CA LYS A 70 17.11 -23.20 -42.26
C LYS A 70 17.82 -24.05 -41.20
N LYS A 71 17.65 -25.37 -41.28
CA LYS A 71 18.16 -26.37 -40.33
C LYS A 71 19.69 -26.45 -40.19
N ASP A 72 20.50 -25.90 -41.10
CA ASP A 72 21.95 -26.14 -41.14
C ASP A 72 22.85 -24.90 -41.37
N SER A 73 22.40 -23.67 -41.08
CA SER A 73 23.32 -22.52 -41.20
C SER A 73 24.16 -22.35 -39.93
N LYS A 74 25.46 -22.68 -40.05
CA LYS A 74 26.52 -22.36 -39.08
C LYS A 74 26.33 -20.95 -38.49
N ILE A 75 26.42 -20.92 -37.16
CA ILE A 75 26.32 -19.78 -36.27
C ILE A 75 27.19 -18.62 -36.80
N TYR A 76 26.54 -17.56 -37.29
CA TYR A 76 27.15 -16.24 -37.35
C TYR A 76 26.60 -15.44 -36.17
N PRO A 77 27.45 -15.02 -35.22
CA PRO A 77 26.97 -14.26 -34.07
C PRO A 77 26.50 -12.89 -34.55
N LEU A 78 25.21 -12.62 -34.34
CA LEU A 78 24.53 -11.35 -34.58
C LEU A 78 25.20 -10.18 -33.82
N GLU A 79 26.00 -10.51 -32.80
CA GLU A 79 26.89 -9.61 -32.07
C GLU A 79 27.81 -8.83 -33.02
N LYS A 80 28.32 -9.42 -34.11
CA LYS A 80 29.20 -8.70 -35.05
C LYS A 80 28.47 -7.65 -35.89
N PHE A 81 27.16 -7.82 -36.10
CA PHE A 81 26.32 -6.87 -36.85
C PHE A 81 25.85 -5.70 -35.96
N ILE A 82 25.50 -5.99 -34.69
CA ILE A 82 25.15 -4.97 -33.67
C ILE A 82 26.40 -4.21 -33.23
N TYR A 83 27.53 -4.89 -33.07
CA TYR A 83 28.81 -4.26 -32.78
C TYR A 83 29.24 -3.30 -33.89
N ASN A 84 29.09 -3.66 -35.17
CA ASN A 84 29.47 -2.77 -36.27
C ASN A 84 28.54 -1.55 -36.43
N SER A 85 27.24 -1.67 -36.16
CA SER A 85 26.31 -0.52 -36.20
C SER A 85 26.50 0.43 -35.00
N GLN A 86 26.84 -0.11 -33.82
CA GLN A 86 27.19 0.70 -32.65
C GLN A 86 28.59 1.31 -32.74
N VAL A 87 29.56 0.64 -33.37
CA VAL A 87 30.93 1.16 -33.59
C VAL A 87 30.94 2.28 -34.62
N GLN A 88 30.07 2.25 -35.64
CA GLN A 88 29.91 3.38 -36.57
C GLN A 88 29.30 4.62 -35.88
N ASN A 89 28.35 4.44 -34.96
CA ASN A 89 27.79 5.54 -34.18
C ASN A 89 28.75 6.06 -33.08
N ARG A 90 29.64 5.21 -32.56
CA ARG A 90 30.65 5.59 -31.54
C ARG A 90 31.89 6.27 -32.12
N LYS A 91 32.30 5.97 -33.36
CA LYS A 91 33.46 6.60 -34.01
C LYS A 91 33.24 8.07 -34.40
N ASN A 92 32.00 8.54 -34.45
CA ASN A 92 31.68 9.96 -34.71
C ASN A 92 31.49 10.81 -33.44
N LYS A 93 31.58 10.22 -32.23
CA LYS A 93 31.37 10.94 -30.95
C LYS A 93 32.58 10.90 -30.00
N LYS A 94 33.69 10.25 -30.39
CA LYS A 94 34.82 9.96 -29.49
C LYS A 94 36.11 10.66 -29.92
N THR A 95 36.01 11.98 -30.09
CA THR A 95 37.15 12.93 -30.04
C THR A 95 36.66 14.24 -29.41
N ALA A 96 36.33 14.20 -28.12
CA ALA A 96 36.25 15.37 -27.25
C ALA A 96 36.38 14.90 -25.80
N ASP A 97 37.22 15.61 -25.06
CA ASP A 97 37.68 15.36 -23.70
C ASP A 97 36.60 14.99 -22.67
N SER A 98 37.08 14.38 -21.58
CA SER A 98 36.39 14.10 -20.32
C SER A 98 35.78 15.37 -19.67
N SER A 99 34.73 15.90 -20.29
CA SER A 99 33.85 16.89 -19.69
C SER A 99 32.83 16.14 -18.84
N GLU A 100 32.94 16.29 -17.51
CA GLU A 100 31.86 15.93 -16.59
C GLU A 100 30.59 16.63 -17.06
N GLU A 101 29.58 15.87 -17.49
CA GLU A 101 28.37 16.45 -18.06
C GLU A 101 27.67 17.32 -16.98
N LEU A 102 27.51 18.62 -17.27
CA LEU A 102 26.83 19.59 -16.39
C LEU A 102 25.41 19.18 -15.98
N THR A 103 24.79 18.25 -16.73
CA THR A 103 23.48 17.65 -16.44
C THR A 103 23.42 16.83 -15.16
N ASN A 104 24.57 16.46 -14.59
CA ASN A 104 24.63 15.77 -13.29
C ASN A 104 24.27 16.68 -12.10
N ILE A 105 24.24 17.99 -12.29
CA ILE A 105 23.90 18.95 -11.23
C ILE A 105 22.37 19.03 -11.10
N LYS A 106 21.84 18.77 -9.90
CA LYS A 106 20.40 18.85 -9.61
C LYS A 106 19.84 20.23 -9.98
N GLY A 107 18.94 20.27 -10.96
CA GLY A 107 18.35 21.50 -11.50
C GLY A 107 18.95 21.99 -12.82
N VAL A 108 19.96 21.30 -13.38
CA VAL A 108 20.51 21.57 -14.72
C VAL A 108 19.93 20.58 -15.73
N GLY A 109 18.85 20.99 -16.40
CA GLY A 109 18.34 20.28 -17.59
C GLY A 109 19.08 20.70 -18.88
N GLU A 110 18.80 20.03 -20.00
CA GLU A 110 19.42 20.29 -21.32
C GLU A 110 19.37 21.77 -21.73
N SER A 111 18.26 22.46 -21.41
CA SER A 111 18.08 23.88 -21.73
C SER A 111 18.98 24.81 -20.90
N VAL A 112 19.28 24.44 -19.65
CA VAL A 112 20.19 25.17 -18.75
C VAL A 112 21.63 24.88 -19.16
N GLN A 113 21.96 23.62 -19.43
CA GLN A 113 23.28 23.21 -19.91
C GLN A 113 23.66 23.98 -21.19
N LYS A 114 22.74 24.08 -22.16
CA LYS A 114 23.00 24.81 -23.41
C LYS A 114 23.34 26.28 -23.17
N LYS A 115 22.64 26.94 -22.23
CA LYS A 115 22.92 28.34 -21.85
C LYS A 115 24.27 28.50 -21.16
N LEU A 116 24.67 27.52 -20.32
CA LEU A 116 25.97 27.51 -19.65
C LEU A 116 27.12 27.29 -20.66
N LEU A 117 26.91 26.46 -21.67
CA LEU A 117 27.88 26.26 -22.75
C LEU A 117 28.00 27.49 -23.65
N GLU A 118 26.90 28.19 -23.94
CA GLU A 118 26.89 29.44 -24.75
C GLU A 118 27.74 30.57 -24.13
N ILE A 119 27.93 30.54 -22.81
CA ILE A 119 28.75 31.51 -22.06
C ILE A 119 30.15 30.98 -21.71
N GLY A 120 30.52 29.80 -22.23
CA GLY A 120 31.84 29.20 -22.05
C GLY A 120 32.07 28.49 -20.72
N ILE A 121 31.00 28.16 -19.97
CA ILE A 121 31.07 27.29 -18.80
C ILE A 121 30.88 25.85 -19.26
N ASN A 122 31.96 25.09 -19.26
CA ASN A 122 32.01 23.77 -19.88
C ASN A 122 32.16 22.64 -18.86
N ASN A 123 32.44 22.96 -17.60
CA ASN A 123 32.65 21.97 -16.53
C ASN A 123 32.11 22.43 -15.17
N ILE A 124 31.89 21.46 -14.27
CA ILE A 124 31.29 21.68 -12.94
C ILE A 124 32.16 22.63 -12.08
N LYS A 125 33.50 22.53 -12.18
CA LYS A 125 34.46 23.38 -11.45
C LYS A 125 34.35 24.86 -11.83
N GLN A 126 34.15 25.16 -13.11
CA GLN A 126 33.95 26.52 -13.60
C GLN A 126 32.65 27.10 -13.06
N LEU A 127 31.58 26.30 -13.01
CA LEU A 127 30.29 26.74 -12.46
C LEU A 127 30.37 26.98 -10.95
N ALA A 128 31.07 26.12 -10.20
CA ALA A 128 31.22 26.23 -8.75
C ALA A 128 32.03 27.47 -8.30
N ASN A 129 32.99 27.92 -9.12
CA ASN A 129 33.85 29.06 -8.81
C ASN A 129 33.26 30.44 -9.17
N LEU A 130 32.11 30.50 -9.83
CA LEU A 130 31.48 31.76 -10.21
C LEU A 130 30.78 32.44 -9.04
N LYS A 131 30.78 33.77 -9.04
CA LYS A 131 29.98 34.55 -8.08
C LYS A 131 28.51 34.55 -8.50
N VAL A 132 27.61 34.53 -7.52
CA VAL A 132 26.15 34.56 -7.74
C VAL A 132 25.75 35.75 -8.63
N ASP A 133 26.35 36.92 -8.43
CA ASP A 133 26.05 38.13 -9.20
C ASP A 133 26.53 38.07 -10.65
N GLU A 134 27.58 37.31 -10.94
CA GLU A 134 28.10 37.14 -12.31
C GLU A 134 27.19 36.20 -13.10
N LEU A 135 26.77 35.09 -12.49
CA LEU A 135 25.84 34.14 -13.09
C LEU A 135 24.43 34.74 -13.24
N ALA A 136 23.99 35.60 -12.32
CA ALA A 136 22.69 36.28 -12.37
C ALA A 136 22.59 37.38 -13.43
N LYS A 137 23.70 37.88 -13.99
CA LYS A 137 23.69 38.83 -15.12
C LYS A 137 23.26 38.18 -16.44
N ILE A 138 23.20 36.85 -16.48
CA ILE A 138 22.97 36.08 -17.69
C ILE A 138 21.46 35.90 -17.88
N LYS A 139 20.97 36.27 -19.06
CA LYS A 139 19.53 36.31 -19.36
C LYS A 139 18.88 34.93 -19.14
N GLY A 140 18.03 34.84 -18.12
CA GLY A 140 17.33 33.62 -17.73
C GLY A 140 17.84 32.96 -16.45
N PHE A 141 18.85 33.51 -15.79
CA PHE A 141 19.26 33.13 -14.44
C PHE A 141 19.00 34.30 -13.48
N GLY A 142 18.02 34.16 -12.58
CA GLY A 142 17.85 35.09 -11.47
C GLY A 142 18.82 34.77 -10.32
N ILE A 143 18.98 35.70 -9.36
CA ILE A 143 19.86 35.52 -8.18
C ILE A 143 19.58 34.19 -7.44
N SER A 144 18.29 33.84 -7.29
CA SER A 144 17.87 32.59 -6.65
C SER A 144 18.29 31.35 -7.45
N SER A 145 18.11 31.38 -8.78
CA SER A 145 18.53 30.29 -9.67
C SER A 145 20.05 30.14 -9.72
N ALA A 146 20.78 31.27 -9.78
CA ALA A 146 22.24 31.28 -9.77
C ALA A 146 22.81 30.66 -8.49
N ARG A 147 22.23 30.99 -7.32
CA ARG A 147 22.63 30.41 -6.03
C ARG A 147 22.44 28.89 -6.02
N LYS A 148 21.29 28.39 -6.46
CA LYS A 148 21.00 26.94 -6.54
C LYS A 148 21.95 26.19 -7.48
N LEU A 149 22.32 26.81 -8.60
CA LEU A 149 23.25 26.21 -9.57
C LEU A 149 24.68 26.10 -9.00
N ILE A 150 25.15 27.14 -8.32
CA ILE A 150 26.47 27.15 -7.67
C ILE A 150 26.49 26.16 -6.49
N GLU A 151 25.43 26.11 -5.69
CA GLU A 151 25.29 25.18 -4.57
C GLU A 151 25.26 23.72 -5.04
N GLY A 152 24.47 23.42 -6.08
CA GLY A 152 24.44 22.10 -6.70
C GLY A 152 25.79 21.69 -7.32
N ALA A 153 26.50 22.64 -7.95
CA ALA A 153 27.83 22.39 -8.49
C ALA A 153 28.86 22.06 -7.38
N ASN A 154 28.80 22.77 -6.25
CA ASN A 154 29.65 22.50 -5.10
C ASN A 154 29.35 21.15 -4.45
N ALA A 155 28.07 20.76 -4.33
CA ALA A 155 27.68 19.45 -3.83
C ALA A 155 28.26 18.31 -4.68
N CYS A 156 28.18 18.41 -6.02
CA CYS A 156 28.76 17.41 -6.92
C CYS A 156 30.30 17.29 -6.78
N LEU A 157 31.00 18.37 -6.46
CA LEU A 157 32.46 18.34 -6.24
C LEU A 157 32.83 17.67 -4.90
N ILE A 158 31.96 17.76 -3.90
CA ILE A 158 32.15 17.11 -2.59
C ILE A 158 31.89 15.61 -2.73
N ASP A 159 30.82 15.22 -3.41
CA ASP A 159 30.44 13.80 -3.59
C ASP A 159 31.43 13.03 -4.49
N GLY A 160 32.11 13.71 -5.43
CA GLY A 160 33.08 13.10 -6.35
C GLY A 160 34.48 12.88 -5.77
N ASN A 161 34.81 13.49 -4.62
CA ASN A 161 36.13 13.39 -3.99
C ASN A 161 36.01 12.85 -2.56
N ALA A 162 35.75 11.55 -2.43
CA ALA A 162 36.17 10.84 -1.23
C ALA A 162 37.60 10.31 -1.44
N PRO A 163 38.62 10.99 -0.86
CA PRO A 163 39.72 10.25 -0.30
C PRO A 163 40.01 10.63 1.16
N ASN A 164 40.18 9.56 1.92
CA ASN A 164 41.03 9.38 3.09
C ASN A 164 42.09 10.50 3.37
N VAL A 165 42.28 10.76 4.67
CA VAL A 165 43.40 11.45 5.36
C VAL A 165 43.17 12.91 5.79
N GLU A 166 43.26 13.06 7.11
CA GLU A 166 43.40 14.26 7.93
C GLU A 166 44.40 15.29 7.37
N SER A 167 44.01 16.56 7.34
CA SER A 167 44.96 17.63 7.66
C SER A 167 44.25 18.91 8.15
N LYS A 168 44.82 19.43 9.23
CA LYS A 168 44.51 20.67 9.94
C LYS A 168 44.35 21.87 9.02
N LEU A 169 43.29 22.65 9.23
CA LEU A 169 43.29 24.08 8.95
C LEU A 169 42.75 24.85 10.16
N GLU A 170 43.66 25.61 10.76
CA GLU A 170 43.45 26.54 11.87
C GLU A 170 42.56 27.71 11.41
N ILE A 171 41.39 27.86 12.04
CA ILE A 171 40.59 29.08 11.94
C ILE A 171 41.03 30.02 13.06
N LYS A 172 41.69 31.12 12.68
CA LYS A 172 41.99 32.27 13.53
C LYS A 172 40.69 32.84 14.12
N LYS A 173 40.55 32.74 15.45
CA LYS A 173 39.54 33.46 16.22
C LYS A 173 39.83 34.96 16.19
N ASN A 174 39.00 35.73 15.49
CA ASN A 174 38.91 37.17 15.72
C ASN A 174 37.80 37.47 16.73
N LYS A 175 38.23 38.13 17.80
CA LYS A 175 37.48 38.65 18.94
C LYS A 175 36.64 39.82 18.47
N THR A 176 35.33 39.81 18.69
CA THR A 176 34.48 41.01 18.57
C THR A 176 33.58 41.11 19.79
N THR A 177 33.70 42.26 20.44
CA THR A 177 32.94 42.77 21.59
C THR A 177 31.48 43.08 21.20
N PRO A 178 30.57 43.15 22.19
CA PRO A 178 29.13 43.22 21.98
C PRO A 178 28.70 44.62 21.52
N ILE A 179 27.82 44.66 20.51
CA ILE A 179 27.10 45.86 20.09
C ILE A 179 25.65 45.71 20.53
N GLU A 180 25.21 46.71 21.30
CA GLU A 180 23.85 46.90 21.80
C GLU A 180 22.83 46.93 20.65
N ALA A 181 21.75 46.15 20.82
CA ALA A 181 20.61 46.15 19.92
C ALA A 181 19.69 47.36 20.22
N PRO A 182 19.21 48.11 19.21
CA PRO A 182 18.17 49.09 19.43
C PRO A 182 16.80 48.42 19.54
N GLU A 183 16.08 48.74 20.61
CA GLU A 183 14.64 48.51 20.74
C GLU A 183 13.88 49.21 19.61
N ILE A 184 13.11 48.43 18.84
CA ILE A 184 12.02 48.96 18.03
C ILE A 184 10.72 48.30 18.51
N MET A 185 10.02 49.02 19.40
CA MET A 185 8.63 48.77 19.72
C MET A 185 7.75 49.17 18.53
N SER A 186 7.11 48.21 17.86
CA SER A 186 5.96 48.49 17.00
C SER A 186 4.67 48.46 17.84
N LYS A 187 4.12 49.66 18.11
CA LYS A 187 2.77 49.83 18.65
C LYS A 187 1.76 49.79 17.49
N ASP A 188 1.28 48.60 17.13
CA ASP A 188 0.09 48.47 16.29
C ASP A 188 -1.12 48.02 17.14
N PRO A 189 -2.04 48.92 17.50
CA PRO A 189 -3.20 48.60 18.34
C PRO A 189 -4.23 47.67 17.66
N ASN A 190 -4.11 47.40 16.35
CA ASN A 190 -5.04 46.52 15.63
C ASN A 190 -4.74 45.02 15.80
N LEU A 191 -3.49 44.63 16.09
CA LEU A 191 -3.10 43.23 16.33
C LEU A 191 -3.57 42.70 17.70
N VAL A 192 -3.75 43.57 18.69
CA VAL A 192 -4.22 43.20 20.03
C VAL A 192 -5.74 42.93 20.07
N GLN A 193 -6.52 43.56 19.18
CA GLN A 193 -7.97 43.32 19.09
C GLN A 193 -8.31 42.02 18.34
N LEU A 194 -7.48 41.60 17.37
CA LEU A 194 -7.70 40.37 16.62
C LEU A 194 -7.46 39.12 17.48
N ASN A 195 -6.42 39.13 18.31
CA ASN A 195 -6.11 38.02 19.23
C ASN A 195 -7.14 37.85 20.36
N LYS A 196 -7.73 38.95 20.87
CA LYS A 196 -8.81 38.86 21.87
C LYS A 196 -10.12 38.32 21.28
N LYS A 197 -10.36 38.50 19.97
CA LYS A 197 -11.55 37.96 19.30
C LYS A 197 -11.40 36.45 19.03
N HIS A 198 -10.20 35.99 18.68
CA HIS A 198 -9.91 34.57 18.49
C HIS A 198 -10.01 33.76 19.80
N GLN A 199 -9.41 34.23 20.90
CA GLN A 199 -9.52 33.55 22.20
C GLN A 199 -10.97 33.47 22.72
N LYS A 200 -11.81 34.47 22.41
CA LYS A 200 -13.23 34.46 22.82
C LYS A 200 -14.06 33.44 22.02
N VAL A 201 -13.77 33.22 20.74
CA VAL A 201 -14.47 32.23 19.91
C VAL A 201 -14.11 30.80 20.33
N GLU A 202 -12.84 30.57 20.70
CA GLU A 202 -12.34 29.27 21.15
C GLU A 202 -12.89 28.88 22.53
N SER A 203 -13.07 29.85 23.43
CA SER A 203 -13.72 29.61 24.72
C SER A 203 -15.21 29.24 24.58
N LEU A 204 -15.90 29.75 23.57
CA LEU A 204 -17.33 29.49 23.35
C LEU A 204 -17.60 28.13 22.69
N SER A 205 -16.70 27.64 21.84
CA SER A 205 -16.79 26.28 21.28
C SER A 205 -16.53 25.22 22.37
N LEU A 206 -15.53 25.44 23.23
CA LEU A 206 -15.23 24.57 24.37
C LEU A 206 -16.38 24.50 25.40
N ILE A 207 -17.09 25.61 25.64
CA ILE A 207 -18.24 25.62 26.56
C ILE A 207 -19.44 24.85 25.98
N LYS A 208 -19.70 24.95 24.67
CA LYS A 208 -20.77 24.18 24.01
C LYS A 208 -20.49 22.67 24.05
N LEU A 209 -19.24 22.27 23.80
CA LEU A 209 -18.83 20.88 23.76
C LEU A 209 -18.93 20.23 25.15
N LYS A 210 -18.53 20.95 26.21
CA LYS A 210 -18.73 20.50 27.60
C LYS A 210 -20.20 20.42 28.02
N ALA A 211 -21.06 21.29 27.49
CA ALA A 211 -22.50 21.26 27.77
C ALA A 211 -23.20 20.06 27.10
N GLU A 212 -22.77 19.66 25.90
CA GLU A 212 -23.28 18.48 25.19
C GLU A 212 -22.84 17.18 25.87
N GLN A 213 -21.57 17.05 26.26
CA GLN A 213 -21.07 15.90 27.02
C GLN A 213 -21.82 15.70 28.34
N LYS A 214 -22.05 16.78 29.09
CA LYS A 214 -22.81 16.72 30.34
C LYS A 214 -24.28 16.33 30.12
N LYS A 215 -24.87 16.67 28.97
CA LYS A 215 -26.24 16.28 28.61
C LYS A 215 -26.34 14.78 28.27
N GLU A 216 -25.30 14.21 27.65
CA GLU A 216 -25.21 12.77 27.38
C GLU A 216 -24.95 11.95 28.65
N GLU A 217 -24.07 12.40 29.55
CA GLU A 217 -23.88 11.75 30.85
C GLU A 217 -25.20 11.67 31.63
N LEU A 218 -25.96 12.77 31.65
CA LEU A 218 -27.26 12.82 32.34
C LEU A 218 -28.31 11.93 31.67
N LEU A 219 -28.23 11.71 30.35
CA LEU A 219 -29.10 10.79 29.62
C LEU A 219 -28.76 9.33 29.95
N ASN A 220 -27.46 9.01 30.04
CA ASN A 220 -26.98 7.67 30.37
C ASN A 220 -27.22 7.29 31.85
N GLU A 221 -27.07 8.23 32.79
CA GLU A 221 -27.45 8.01 34.19
C GLU A 221 -28.95 7.74 34.33
N ASN A 222 -29.80 8.48 33.61
CA ASN A 222 -31.24 8.25 33.61
C ASN A 222 -31.61 6.89 32.99
N LEU A 223 -30.89 6.44 31.96
CA LEU A 223 -31.08 5.11 31.37
C LEU A 223 -30.68 3.99 32.34
N MET A 224 -29.55 4.15 33.05
CA MET A 224 -29.10 3.18 34.06
C MET A 224 -30.06 3.09 35.25
N GLN A 225 -30.59 4.21 35.74
CA GLN A 225 -31.61 4.18 36.81
C GLN A 225 -32.91 3.51 36.36
N LYS A 226 -33.27 3.63 35.07
CA LYS A 226 -34.45 2.96 34.49
C LYS A 226 -34.26 1.44 34.34
N ILE A 227 -33.03 0.98 34.21
CA ILE A 227 -32.67 -0.44 34.12
C ILE A 227 -32.65 -1.09 35.52
N ILE A 228 -32.25 -0.35 36.56
CA ILE A 228 -32.18 -0.87 37.94
C ILE A 228 -33.57 -1.08 38.58
N ILE A 229 -34.65 -0.47 38.05
CA ILE A 229 -36.01 -0.62 38.61
C ILE A 229 -36.75 -1.88 38.09
N LYS A 230 -36.18 -2.68 37.17
CA LYS A 230 -36.84 -3.88 36.60
C LYS A 230 -36.09 -5.19 36.83
N THR A 231 -35.65 -5.44 38.06
CA THR A 231 -35.29 -6.80 38.51
C THR A 231 -36.18 -7.18 39.70
N PRO A 232 -37.22 -8.03 39.52
CA PRO A 232 -37.88 -8.65 40.65
C PRO A 232 -37.06 -9.85 41.14
N ASN A 233 -36.77 -9.83 42.44
CA ASN A 233 -36.15 -10.91 43.19
C ASN A 233 -36.87 -12.25 43.01
N GLU A 234 -36.07 -13.31 42.92
CA GLU A 234 -36.49 -14.70 42.93
C GLU A 234 -37.16 -15.09 44.26
N SER A 235 -38.32 -15.75 44.19
CA SER A 235 -38.69 -16.76 45.17
C SER A 235 -39.61 -17.84 44.56
N LYS A 236 -39.03 -19.05 44.48
CA LYS A 236 -39.60 -20.41 44.61
C LYS A 236 -41.06 -20.69 44.18
N ASN A 237 -41.12 -21.74 43.35
CA ASN A 237 -42.11 -22.81 43.22
C ASN A 237 -43.44 -22.56 42.47
N GLU A 238 -43.71 -23.56 41.63
CA GLU A 238 -44.97 -23.97 40.98
C GLU A 238 -45.30 -23.50 39.55
N LYS A 239 -45.61 -24.52 38.73
CA LYS A 239 -46.33 -24.55 37.44
C LYS A 239 -45.54 -24.21 36.16
N LYS A 240 -44.76 -25.20 35.72
CA LYS A 240 -44.60 -25.52 34.28
C LYS A 240 -45.94 -26.09 33.81
N ASP A 241 -46.67 -25.34 32.98
CA ASP A 241 -47.57 -25.88 31.94
C ASP A 241 -48.18 -24.79 31.04
N ASP A 242 -48.05 -23.49 31.39
CA ASP A 242 -48.64 -22.40 30.58
C ASP A 242 -47.65 -21.68 29.62
N LEU A 243 -46.37 -22.06 29.61
CA LEU A 243 -45.34 -21.42 28.76
C LEU A 243 -45.19 -22.08 27.38
N HIS A 244 -45.53 -23.36 27.25
CA HIS A 244 -45.45 -24.05 25.95
C HIS A 244 -46.59 -23.65 25.00
N LYS A 245 -47.75 -23.24 25.52
CA LYS A 245 -48.89 -22.82 24.69
C LYS A 245 -48.67 -21.46 24.02
N LYS A 246 -47.98 -20.53 24.69
CA LYS A 246 -47.69 -19.18 24.13
C LYS A 246 -46.56 -19.16 23.10
N ILE A 247 -45.65 -20.13 23.13
CA ILE A 247 -44.57 -20.26 22.14
C ILE A 247 -45.08 -20.90 20.84
N ASP A 248 -46.07 -21.79 20.92
CA ASP A 248 -46.68 -22.41 19.75
C ASP A 248 -47.65 -21.47 19.00
N ASP A 249 -48.33 -20.59 19.72
CA ASP A 249 -49.21 -19.57 19.12
C ASP A 249 -48.42 -18.44 18.43
N ALA A 250 -47.26 -18.05 18.97
CA ALA A 250 -46.37 -17.05 18.33
C ALA A 250 -45.69 -17.58 17.04
N ASN A 251 -45.46 -18.89 16.94
CA ASN A 251 -44.87 -19.52 15.75
C ASN A 251 -45.88 -19.78 14.62
N LYS A 252 -47.19 -19.69 14.90
CA LYS A 252 -48.25 -19.74 13.87
C LYS A 252 -48.39 -18.43 13.11
N ASP A 253 -48.24 -17.28 13.76
CA ASP A 253 -48.35 -15.97 13.13
C ASP A 253 -47.16 -15.65 12.22
N TYR A 254 -45.95 -16.10 12.57
CA TYR A 254 -44.75 -15.88 11.75
C TYR A 254 -44.79 -16.63 10.40
N ASN A 255 -45.53 -17.74 10.32
CA ASN A 255 -45.68 -18.54 9.10
C ASN A 255 -46.87 -18.11 8.21
N GLN A 256 -47.80 -17.28 8.71
CA GLN A 256 -48.86 -16.68 7.89
C GLN A 256 -48.37 -15.43 7.13
N ILE A 257 -47.42 -14.66 7.68
CA ILE A 257 -46.89 -13.45 7.04
C ILE A 257 -45.98 -13.78 5.83
N LYS A 258 -45.43 -15.00 5.75
CA LYS A 258 -44.58 -15.43 4.62
C LYS A 258 -45.35 -15.98 3.41
N LYS A 259 -46.70 -16.02 3.46
CA LYS A 259 -47.56 -16.52 2.37
C LYS A 259 -48.36 -15.45 1.62
N SER A 260 -48.21 -14.16 1.94
CA SER A 260 -48.95 -13.06 1.29
C SER A 260 -48.03 -11.97 0.69
N SER A 261 -47.18 -12.34 -0.28
CA SER A 261 -46.63 -11.36 -1.22
C SER A 261 -46.52 -11.95 -2.62
N LYS A 262 -47.69 -12.21 -3.22
CA LYS A 262 -47.84 -12.50 -4.65
C LYS A 262 -48.42 -11.22 -5.29
N PHE A 263 -47.56 -10.32 -5.73
CA PHE A 263 -47.93 -9.31 -6.73
C PHE A 263 -47.12 -9.59 -8.00
N LYS A 264 -47.82 -10.17 -8.97
CA LYS A 264 -47.45 -10.14 -10.39
C LYS A 264 -47.75 -8.74 -10.92
N HIS A 265 -46.91 -8.23 -11.80
CA HIS A 265 -47.38 -7.45 -12.94
C HIS A 265 -46.56 -7.80 -14.17
N ASP A 266 -47.32 -7.96 -15.25
CA ASP A 266 -46.99 -8.41 -16.58
C ASP A 266 -46.09 -7.46 -17.37
N ALA A 267 -45.26 -8.04 -18.24
CA ALA A 267 -44.94 -7.50 -19.57
C ALA A 267 -44.41 -8.65 -20.46
N ARG A 268 -45.34 -9.34 -21.13
CA ARG A 268 -45.20 -9.89 -22.50
C ARG A 268 -45.41 -8.69 -23.46
N ASP A 269 -44.81 -8.52 -24.64
CA ASP A 269 -44.22 -9.38 -25.67
C ASP A 269 -43.16 -8.59 -26.45
N ILE A 270 -42.15 -9.26 -27.02
CA ILE A 270 -41.88 -9.34 -28.47
C ILE A 270 -40.90 -10.51 -28.67
N LEU A 271 -41.37 -11.46 -29.50
CA LEU A 271 -40.67 -12.60 -30.05
C LEU A 271 -39.43 -12.18 -30.88
N GLU A 272 -38.36 -12.96 -30.82
CA GLU A 272 -37.89 -13.67 -32.01
C GLU A 272 -37.05 -14.91 -31.64
N LYS A 273 -37.30 -15.98 -32.40
CA LYS A 273 -36.86 -17.36 -32.21
C LYS A 273 -35.41 -17.56 -32.65
N THR A 274 -34.70 -18.48 -31.99
CA THR A 274 -33.88 -19.52 -32.67
C THR A 274 -33.76 -20.75 -31.77
N ASP A 275 -33.95 -21.91 -32.40
CA ASP A 275 -34.03 -23.25 -31.82
C ASP A 275 -32.64 -23.94 -31.64
N GLU A 276 -32.65 -25.03 -30.87
CA GLU A 276 -31.70 -26.18 -30.82
C GLU A 276 -30.38 -26.00 -30.03
N LEU A 277 -29.94 -26.78 -29.02
CA LEU A 277 -30.23 -28.12 -28.43
C LEU A 277 -29.69 -28.13 -26.96
N PRO A 278 -30.16 -28.98 -26.02
CA PRO A 278 -29.64 -29.02 -24.64
C PRO A 278 -28.47 -30.01 -24.46
N PRO A 279 -27.47 -29.73 -23.60
CA PRO A 279 -26.51 -30.76 -23.20
C PRO A 279 -27.09 -31.68 -22.12
N LYS A 280 -26.76 -32.97 -22.22
CA LYS A 280 -27.14 -34.06 -21.32
C LYS A 280 -26.94 -33.70 -19.84
N GLN A 281 -28.01 -33.79 -19.05
CA GLN A 281 -27.96 -33.77 -17.59
C GLN A 281 -27.50 -35.13 -17.08
N PHE A 282 -26.34 -35.18 -16.42
CA PHE A 282 -25.99 -36.32 -15.56
C PHE A 282 -26.79 -36.24 -14.26
N SER A 283 -27.27 -37.39 -13.79
CA SER A 283 -28.12 -37.43 -12.61
C SER A 283 -27.29 -37.17 -11.35
N LYS A 284 -27.86 -36.41 -10.41
CA LYS A 284 -27.24 -36.08 -9.11
C LYS A 284 -26.90 -37.32 -8.25
N LYS A 285 -27.38 -38.51 -8.64
CA LYS A 285 -27.09 -39.79 -7.97
C LYS A 285 -25.83 -40.49 -8.50
N GLU A 286 -25.39 -40.21 -9.73
CA GLU A 286 -24.15 -40.80 -10.29
C GLU A 286 -22.90 -40.11 -9.75
N ILE A 287 -22.99 -38.82 -9.38
CA ILE A 287 -21.88 -38.05 -8.80
C ILE A 287 -21.60 -38.46 -7.34
N ILE A 288 -22.60 -38.96 -6.62
CA ILE A 288 -22.48 -39.24 -5.18
C ILE A 288 -21.78 -40.59 -4.91
N ASN A 289 -21.87 -41.57 -5.81
CA ASN A 289 -21.13 -42.83 -5.67
C ASN A 289 -19.64 -42.74 -6.03
N TYR A 290 -19.20 -41.63 -6.64
CA TYR A 290 -17.80 -41.44 -7.01
C TYR A 290 -16.95 -40.79 -5.90
N PHE A 291 -17.59 -40.29 -4.82
CA PHE A 291 -16.93 -39.49 -3.78
C PHE A 291 -16.85 -40.17 -2.40
N LEU A 292 -17.26 -41.44 -2.26
CA LEU A 292 -17.36 -42.11 -0.95
C LEU A 292 -16.54 -43.41 -0.80
N ASN A 293 -15.55 -43.65 -1.65
CA ASN A 293 -14.59 -44.73 -1.42
C ASN A 293 -13.22 -44.14 -1.04
N ASP A 294 -12.72 -44.57 0.11
CA ASP A 294 -11.39 -44.29 0.68
C ASP A 294 -10.26 -44.46 -0.35
N PRO A 295 -9.22 -43.61 -0.35
CA PRO A 295 -7.99 -43.84 -1.10
C PRO A 295 -6.90 -44.37 -0.17
N GLU A 296 -6.73 -45.69 -0.14
CA GLU A 296 -5.40 -46.27 0.05
C GLU A 296 -4.87 -46.62 -1.34
N ASP A 297 -3.71 -46.06 -1.66
CA ASP A 297 -2.85 -46.38 -2.81
C ASP A 297 -3.41 -46.17 -4.22
N ASP A 298 -3.17 -44.99 -4.81
CA ASP A 298 -2.77 -44.89 -6.23
C ASP A 298 -2.30 -43.48 -6.61
N GLU A 299 -0.99 -43.33 -6.78
CA GLU A 299 -0.29 -42.05 -7.03
C GLU A 299 -0.17 -41.68 -8.52
N ASN A 300 -0.95 -42.30 -9.42
CA ASN A 300 -0.61 -42.26 -10.86
C ASN A 300 -1.75 -41.95 -11.84
N LEU A 301 -2.69 -41.05 -11.52
CA LEU A 301 -3.77 -40.76 -12.49
C LEU A 301 -4.42 -39.37 -12.42
N LEU A 302 -3.66 -38.29 -12.29
CA LEU A 302 -4.14 -36.93 -12.63
C LEU A 302 -3.03 -36.06 -13.25
N ALA A 303 -2.80 -36.21 -14.56
CA ALA A 303 -1.95 -35.30 -15.33
C ALA A 303 -2.58 -34.97 -16.69
N VAL A 304 -3.60 -34.12 -16.69
CA VAL A 304 -4.01 -33.34 -17.88
C VAL A 304 -4.28 -31.91 -17.42
N GLY A 305 -3.28 -31.04 -17.56
CA GLY A 305 -3.43 -29.61 -17.28
C GLY A 305 -2.10 -28.89 -17.08
N HIS A 306 -1.75 -28.04 -18.05
CA HIS A 306 -0.65 -27.06 -18.05
C HIS A 306 0.80 -27.60 -18.00
N HIS A 307 1.43 -27.65 -19.19
CA HIS A 307 2.88 -27.71 -19.35
C HIS A 307 3.52 -26.38 -18.89
N THR A 308 3.66 -26.19 -17.59
CA THR A 308 4.76 -25.38 -17.04
C THR A 308 5.95 -26.31 -16.80
N SER A 309 7.15 -25.87 -17.12
CA SER A 309 8.41 -26.63 -17.07
C SER A 309 8.47 -27.62 -15.90
N LYS A 310 8.61 -28.91 -16.21
CA LYS A 310 8.53 -30.06 -15.29
C LYS A 310 9.75 -30.23 -14.38
N TYR A 311 10.66 -29.26 -14.33
CA TYR A 311 11.80 -29.28 -13.41
C TYR A 311 11.31 -28.78 -12.06
N THR A 312 11.22 -29.68 -11.08
CA THR A 312 11.00 -29.24 -9.71
C THR A 312 12.28 -28.58 -9.21
N PHE A 313 12.16 -27.58 -8.35
CA PHE A 313 13.31 -26.90 -7.72
C PHE A 313 14.25 -27.88 -6.97
N SER A 314 13.74 -29.04 -6.59
CA SER A 314 14.51 -30.18 -6.11
C SER A 314 15.50 -30.71 -7.14
N ASP A 315 15.10 -30.82 -8.41
CA ASP A 315 15.89 -31.46 -9.47
C ASP A 315 17.11 -30.63 -9.91
N LEU A 316 17.06 -29.30 -9.75
CA LEU A 316 18.14 -28.40 -10.13
C LEU A 316 19.31 -28.37 -9.13
N ILE A 317 19.13 -28.92 -7.92
CA ILE A 317 20.04 -28.69 -6.77
C ILE A 317 20.58 -30.01 -6.19
N ASN A 318 20.11 -31.17 -6.66
CA ASN A 318 20.49 -32.48 -6.13
C ASN A 318 22.00 -32.76 -6.35
N GLY A 319 22.81 -32.55 -5.32
CA GLY A 319 24.18 -33.04 -5.25
C GLY A 319 25.15 -32.23 -4.37
N GLU A 320 25.01 -30.91 -4.31
CA GLU A 320 26.06 -30.04 -3.75
C GLU A 320 25.62 -29.08 -2.64
N TYR A 321 24.32 -29.03 -2.32
CA TYR A 321 23.74 -28.00 -1.45
C TYR A 321 22.85 -28.56 -0.32
N ASP A 322 22.93 -29.87 -0.03
CA ASP A 322 22.11 -30.47 1.02
C ASP A 322 22.38 -29.88 2.41
N ASP A 323 23.62 -29.42 2.65
CA ASP A 323 24.00 -28.76 3.90
C ASP A 323 23.30 -27.41 4.11
N GLU A 324 22.86 -26.73 3.05
CA GLU A 324 22.17 -25.43 3.17
C GLU A 324 20.65 -25.57 3.33
N ARG A 325 20.08 -26.76 3.11
CA ARG A 325 18.64 -27.01 3.23
C ARG A 325 18.28 -27.50 4.62
N ILE A 326 17.09 -27.14 5.06
CA ILE A 326 16.51 -27.64 6.30
C ILE A 326 15.84 -28.98 6.00
N GLU A 327 16.03 -29.93 6.90
CA GLU A 327 15.30 -31.18 6.87
C GLU A 327 13.77 -30.94 6.90
N LYS A 328 13.04 -31.70 6.07
CA LYS A 328 11.57 -31.61 5.97
C LYS A 328 10.86 -31.83 7.32
N ARG A 329 11.47 -32.59 8.24
CA ARG A 329 10.91 -32.82 9.59
C ARG A 329 10.90 -31.53 10.41
N ASN A 330 12.00 -30.80 10.43
CA ASN A 330 12.12 -29.53 11.15
C ASN A 330 11.15 -28.47 10.59
N LEU A 331 10.94 -28.44 9.27
CA LEU A 331 9.95 -27.55 8.65
C LEU A 331 8.52 -27.80 9.16
N LYS A 332 8.12 -29.07 9.36
CA LYS A 332 6.80 -29.40 9.92
C LYS A 332 6.66 -28.94 11.37
N GLU A 333 7.70 -29.08 12.18
CA GLU A 333 7.71 -28.61 13.58
C GLU A 333 7.66 -27.09 13.67
N ILE A 334 8.46 -26.40 12.85
CA ILE A 334 8.44 -24.94 12.73
C ILE A 334 7.04 -24.47 12.33
N MET A 335 6.43 -25.10 11.32
CA MET A 335 5.07 -24.78 10.88
C MET A 335 4.05 -24.97 12.01
N LYS A 336 4.11 -26.10 12.73
CA LYS A 336 3.20 -26.38 13.86
C LYS A 336 3.35 -25.34 14.96
N SER A 337 4.58 -24.91 15.25
CA SER A 337 4.86 -23.84 16.22
C SER A 337 4.27 -22.50 15.76
N ILE A 338 4.52 -22.09 14.50
CA ILE A 338 3.98 -20.85 13.93
C ILE A 338 2.45 -20.84 13.98
N GLN A 339 1.81 -21.97 13.67
CA GLN A 339 0.36 -22.10 13.79
C GLN A 339 -0.11 -21.93 15.24
N GLY A 340 0.66 -22.41 16.21
CA GLY A 340 0.41 -22.19 17.64
C GLY A 340 0.47 -20.70 17.99
N ASP A 341 1.55 -20.02 17.60
CA ASP A 341 1.78 -18.60 17.87
C ASP A 341 0.66 -17.72 17.27
N LEU A 342 0.29 -17.97 16.00
CA LEU A 342 -0.78 -17.24 15.33
C LEU A 342 -2.16 -17.49 15.98
N LYS A 343 -2.45 -18.72 16.42
CA LYS A 343 -3.69 -19.04 17.15
C LYS A 343 -3.75 -18.32 18.50
N LEU A 344 -2.64 -18.23 19.23
CA LEU A 344 -2.56 -17.47 20.49
C LEU A 344 -2.88 -15.98 20.25
N LEU A 345 -2.44 -15.44 19.11
CA LEU A 345 -2.76 -14.07 18.67
C LEU A 345 -4.16 -13.91 18.05
N LYS A 346 -5.02 -14.94 18.15
CA LYS A 346 -6.40 -15.00 17.65
C LYS A 346 -6.54 -14.96 16.13
N TYR A 347 -5.51 -15.36 15.39
CA TYR A 347 -5.63 -15.56 13.94
C TYR A 347 -6.32 -16.89 13.63
N GLN A 348 -7.17 -16.86 12.61
CA GLN A 348 -7.75 -18.05 12.01
C GLN A 348 -6.83 -18.54 10.90
N ILE A 349 -6.57 -19.84 10.87
CA ILE A 349 -5.66 -20.46 9.92
C ILE A 349 -6.48 -21.12 8.82
N ILE A 350 -6.15 -20.82 7.56
CA ILE A 350 -6.73 -21.48 6.41
C ILE A 350 -5.77 -22.62 6.03
N GLU A 351 -6.25 -23.86 6.16
CA GLU A 351 -5.43 -25.04 5.88
C GLU A 351 -5.15 -25.19 4.39
N ARG A 352 -3.90 -25.56 4.06
CA ARG A 352 -3.42 -25.72 2.67
C ARG A 352 -4.30 -26.64 1.82
N ASN A 353 -4.85 -27.68 2.43
CA ASN A 353 -5.71 -28.68 1.77
C ASN A 353 -7.16 -28.21 1.60
N SER A 354 -7.50 -27.02 2.10
CA SER A 354 -8.83 -26.47 1.89
C SER A 354 -9.04 -26.15 0.41
N ILE A 355 -10.25 -26.43 -0.09
CA ILE A 355 -10.68 -26.08 -1.44
C ILE A 355 -10.42 -24.59 -1.74
N TYR A 356 -10.53 -23.75 -0.70
CA TYR A 356 -10.29 -22.31 -0.75
C TYR A 356 -8.85 -21.93 -1.10
N LEU A 357 -7.86 -22.73 -0.67
CA LEU A 357 -6.43 -22.48 -0.91
C LEU A 357 -5.86 -23.21 -2.11
N SER A 358 -6.60 -24.08 -2.80
CA SER A 358 -6.10 -24.86 -3.95
C SER A 358 -5.31 -24.06 -5.01
N LYS A 359 -5.68 -22.80 -5.26
CA LYS A 359 -4.96 -21.91 -6.20
C LYS A 359 -3.69 -21.28 -5.61
N LEU A 360 -3.64 -21.11 -4.29
CA LEU A 360 -2.55 -20.48 -3.54
C LEU A 360 -1.60 -21.50 -2.90
N SER A 361 -2.01 -22.76 -2.79
CA SER A 361 -1.36 -23.78 -1.97
C SER A 361 0.08 -24.05 -2.37
N ASN A 362 0.49 -23.73 -3.59
CA ASN A 362 1.88 -23.86 -4.03
C ASN A 362 2.74 -22.64 -3.70
N GLN A 363 2.12 -21.47 -3.54
CA GLN A 363 2.78 -20.17 -3.38
C GLN A 363 2.98 -19.79 -1.91
N VAL A 364 2.15 -20.29 -1.00
CA VAL A 364 2.27 -20.05 0.45
C VAL A 364 2.29 -21.35 1.22
N ASP A 365 3.01 -21.35 2.33
CA ASP A 365 3.03 -22.50 3.23
C ASP A 365 1.91 -22.40 4.28
N LEU A 366 1.54 -21.17 4.64
CA LEU A 366 0.46 -20.87 5.57
C LEU A 366 -0.28 -19.59 5.14
N LEU A 367 -1.61 -19.57 5.27
CA LEU A 367 -2.39 -18.35 5.17
C LEU A 367 -3.21 -18.18 6.45
N ALA A 368 -2.97 -17.09 7.16
CA ALA A 368 -3.71 -16.73 8.36
C ALA A 368 -4.50 -15.44 8.13
N PHE A 369 -5.58 -15.24 8.88
CA PHE A 369 -6.31 -13.97 8.87
C PHE A 369 -6.91 -13.62 10.22
N LYS A 370 -7.15 -12.33 10.44
CA LYS A 370 -7.78 -11.78 11.63
C LYS A 370 -8.62 -10.56 11.26
N ILE A 371 -9.71 -10.37 12.01
CA ILE A 371 -10.52 -9.15 11.92
C ILE A 371 -10.06 -8.22 13.03
N LEU A 372 -9.72 -6.99 12.68
CA LEU A 372 -9.36 -5.92 13.61
C LEU A 372 -10.50 -4.90 13.63
N ASP A 373 -10.86 -4.46 14.83
CA ASP A 373 -11.79 -3.35 15.02
C ASP A 373 -10.98 -2.06 14.89
N SER A 374 -11.29 -1.24 13.88
CA SER A 374 -10.59 0.01 13.59
C SER A 374 -11.40 1.25 13.99
N SER A 375 -12.66 1.33 13.56
CA SER A 375 -13.55 2.44 13.91
C SER A 375 -14.97 1.95 14.19
N GLU A 376 -15.88 2.86 14.54
CA GLU A 376 -17.30 2.54 14.73
C GLU A 376 -17.99 2.05 13.45
N HIS A 377 -17.47 2.44 12.27
CA HIS A 377 -18.07 2.05 10.99
C HIS A 377 -17.10 1.32 10.05
N SER A 378 -15.90 0.97 10.50
CA SER A 378 -14.95 0.20 9.71
C SER A 378 -14.31 -0.93 10.53
N LYS A 379 -13.99 -2.01 9.83
CA LYS A 379 -13.16 -3.11 10.32
C LYS A 379 -12.10 -3.45 9.28
N ILE A 380 -10.96 -3.95 9.75
CA ILE A 380 -9.88 -4.41 8.89
C ILE A 380 -9.89 -5.93 8.86
N LEU A 381 -9.98 -6.50 7.67
CA LEU A 381 -9.74 -7.91 7.43
C LEU A 381 -8.28 -8.09 6.99
N MET A 382 -7.43 -8.45 7.95
CA MET A 382 -6.00 -8.60 7.74
C MET A 382 -5.67 -10.05 7.38
N PHE A 383 -5.01 -10.25 6.25
CA PHE A 383 -4.44 -11.51 5.80
C PHE A 383 -2.92 -11.50 5.93
N VAL A 384 -2.38 -12.63 6.38
CA VAL A 384 -0.95 -12.86 6.56
C VAL A 384 -0.57 -14.11 5.78
N PRO A 385 -0.27 -13.98 4.48
CA PRO A 385 0.35 -15.05 3.72
C PRO A 385 1.79 -15.23 4.18
N LEU A 386 2.16 -16.46 4.51
CA LEU A 386 3.44 -16.77 5.11
C LEU A 386 4.15 -17.84 4.29
N LYS A 387 5.42 -17.57 3.97
CA LYS A 387 6.33 -18.48 3.29
C LYS A 387 7.56 -18.70 4.15
N ILE A 388 7.96 -19.95 4.33
CA ILE A 388 9.19 -20.31 5.04
C ILE A 388 10.28 -20.51 4.02
N LEU A 389 11.34 -19.72 4.11
CA LEU A 389 12.51 -19.87 3.26
C LEU A 389 13.36 -21.04 3.79
N ASN A 390 13.51 -22.07 2.96
CA ASN A 390 14.23 -23.29 3.31
C ASN A 390 15.73 -23.17 3.02
N VAL A 391 16.38 -22.17 3.60
CA VAL A 391 17.83 -21.98 3.52
C VAL A 391 18.44 -21.59 4.85
N GLN A 392 19.69 -22.00 5.03
CA GLN A 392 20.46 -21.66 6.20
C GLN A 392 21.17 -20.31 6.09
N GLY A 393 21.54 -19.79 4.92
CA GLY A 393 22.23 -18.49 4.82
C GLY A 393 21.42 -17.30 5.35
N SER A 394 22.11 -16.19 5.58
CA SER A 394 21.47 -14.92 5.99
C SER A 394 20.97 -14.17 4.75
N LEU A 395 19.92 -13.36 4.92
CA LEU A 395 19.43 -12.49 3.85
C LEU A 395 19.90 -11.07 4.08
N LEU A 396 20.44 -10.44 3.05
CA LEU A 396 20.70 -9.01 3.02
C LEU A 396 19.52 -8.36 2.29
N ILE A 397 18.85 -7.44 2.96
CA ILE A 397 17.61 -6.86 2.46
C ILE A 397 17.83 -5.38 2.26
N SER A 398 17.37 -4.92 1.10
CA SER A 398 17.23 -3.53 0.75
C SER A 398 15.76 -3.19 0.49
N GLU A 399 15.45 -1.91 0.29
CA GLU A 399 14.11 -1.43 -0.11
C GLU A 399 13.59 -2.10 -1.38
N ASP A 400 14.50 -2.43 -2.29
CA ASP A 400 14.21 -2.88 -3.65
C ASP A 400 14.65 -4.32 -3.94
N SER A 401 15.50 -4.91 -3.10
CA SER A 401 16.14 -6.19 -3.38
C SER A 401 16.35 -7.05 -2.13
N ILE A 402 16.42 -8.36 -2.37
CA ILE A 402 16.83 -9.35 -1.37
C ILE A 402 18.01 -10.12 -1.96
N GLU A 403 19.12 -10.14 -1.24
CA GLU A 403 20.33 -10.88 -1.59
C GLU A 403 20.59 -11.99 -0.57
N TYR A 404 21.15 -13.11 -1.04
CA TYR A 404 21.53 -14.23 -0.20
C TYR A 404 22.99 -14.12 0.20
N LYS A 405 23.30 -14.32 1.49
CA LYS A 405 24.65 -14.54 1.97
C LYS A 405 24.78 -15.96 2.53
N PRO A 406 25.48 -16.88 1.83
CA PRO A 406 25.67 -18.24 2.32
C PRO A 406 26.47 -18.27 3.62
N ILE A 407 26.29 -19.32 4.43
CA ILE A 407 27.06 -19.52 5.67
C ILE A 407 28.52 -19.87 5.35
N ASN A 408 28.72 -20.74 4.35
CA ASN A 408 30.03 -21.21 3.97
C ASN A 408 30.50 -20.44 2.73
N GLU A 409 31.41 -19.48 2.94
CA GLU A 409 32.00 -18.67 1.87
C GLU A 409 32.72 -19.49 0.79
N LYS A 410 33.05 -20.76 1.07
CA LYS A 410 33.70 -21.66 0.11
C LYS A 410 32.75 -22.24 -0.93
N ILE A 411 31.44 -22.13 -0.74
CA ILE A 411 30.48 -22.61 -1.72
C ILE A 411 30.39 -21.53 -2.80
N ASP A 412 31.00 -21.80 -3.96
CA ASP A 412 30.90 -20.95 -5.15
C ASP A 412 29.51 -21.16 -5.78
N ILE A 413 28.49 -20.60 -5.12
CA ILE A 413 27.12 -20.76 -5.58
C ILE A 413 26.96 -19.88 -6.83
N ASN A 414 26.56 -20.50 -7.93
CA ASN A 414 26.16 -19.77 -9.12
C ASN A 414 25.07 -18.74 -8.72
N VAL A 415 25.41 -17.46 -8.85
CA VAL A 415 24.57 -16.31 -8.51
C VAL A 415 23.17 -16.41 -9.14
N GLU A 416 23.04 -17.03 -10.32
CA GLU A 416 21.74 -17.24 -10.97
C GLU A 416 20.84 -18.23 -10.22
N ASN A 417 21.41 -19.30 -9.66
CA ASN A 417 20.65 -20.28 -8.88
C ASN A 417 20.18 -19.68 -7.55
N LEU A 418 20.99 -18.83 -6.91
CA LEU A 418 20.59 -18.08 -5.71
C LEU A 418 19.44 -17.12 -6.00
N LYS A 419 19.52 -16.39 -7.10
CA LYS A 419 18.45 -15.49 -7.55
C LYS A 419 17.15 -16.25 -7.78
N LEU A 420 17.20 -17.49 -8.29
CA LEU A 420 16.01 -18.34 -8.43
C LEU A 420 15.49 -18.82 -7.08
N LEU A 421 16.40 -19.20 -6.17
CA LEU A 421 16.06 -19.74 -4.86
C LEU A 421 15.33 -18.72 -3.98
N ILE A 422 15.72 -17.45 -3.99
CA ILE A 422 15.04 -16.37 -3.25
C ILE A 422 13.92 -15.75 -4.08
N GLY A 423 14.18 -15.51 -5.37
CA GLY A 423 13.26 -14.78 -6.23
C GLY A 423 11.94 -15.52 -6.44
N THR A 424 11.90 -16.85 -6.33
CA THR A 424 10.65 -17.61 -6.43
C THR A 424 9.72 -17.40 -5.22
N PRO A 425 10.12 -17.67 -3.96
CA PRO A 425 9.33 -17.33 -2.76
C PRO A 425 8.82 -15.89 -2.74
N PHE A 426 9.68 -14.94 -3.11
CA PHE A 426 9.35 -13.52 -3.12
C PHE A 426 8.24 -13.20 -4.13
N LYS A 427 8.41 -13.63 -5.40
CA LYS A 427 7.38 -13.45 -6.44
C LYS A 427 6.10 -14.20 -6.10
N ASP A 428 6.20 -15.36 -5.47
CA ASP A 428 5.05 -16.12 -5.01
C ASP A 428 4.22 -15.32 -3.99
N LEU A 429 4.87 -14.69 -3.01
CA LEU A 429 4.20 -13.82 -2.03
C LEU A 429 3.56 -12.58 -2.67
N GLU A 430 4.23 -11.91 -3.61
CA GLU A 430 3.64 -10.81 -4.38
C GLU A 430 2.41 -11.24 -5.17
N ASN A 431 2.46 -12.42 -5.79
CA ASN A 431 1.35 -12.98 -6.55
C ASN A 431 0.19 -13.34 -5.63
N VAL A 432 0.46 -13.89 -4.45
CA VAL A 432 -0.56 -14.22 -3.45
C VAL A 432 -1.33 -12.97 -3.04
N GLN A 433 -0.66 -11.85 -2.82
CA GLN A 433 -1.31 -10.59 -2.50
C GLN A 433 -2.34 -10.19 -3.55
N LYS A 434 -1.95 -10.24 -4.83
CA LYS A 434 -2.83 -9.95 -5.97
C LYS A 434 -3.99 -10.93 -6.06
N ILE A 435 -3.74 -12.22 -5.84
CA ILE A 435 -4.76 -13.28 -5.91
C ILE A 435 -5.78 -13.14 -4.77
N VAL A 436 -5.34 -12.87 -3.54
CA VAL A 436 -6.25 -12.64 -2.41
C VAL A 436 -7.16 -11.46 -2.71
N LEU A 437 -6.60 -10.30 -3.09
CA LEU A 437 -7.39 -9.12 -3.44
C LEU A 437 -8.35 -9.37 -4.62
N GLN A 438 -7.90 -10.06 -5.66
CA GLN A 438 -8.74 -10.40 -6.81
C GLN A 438 -9.88 -11.34 -6.44
N ASN A 439 -9.62 -12.32 -5.56
CA ASN A 439 -10.64 -13.25 -5.09
C ASN A 439 -11.77 -12.52 -4.35
N PHE A 440 -11.45 -11.50 -3.57
CA PHE A 440 -12.46 -10.65 -2.93
C PHE A 440 -13.24 -9.81 -3.95
N LYS A 441 -12.58 -9.26 -4.96
CA LYS A 441 -13.21 -8.48 -6.04
C LYS A 441 -14.20 -9.30 -6.87
N GLU A 442 -13.93 -10.60 -7.04
CA GLU A 442 -14.72 -11.52 -7.84
C GLU A 442 -15.76 -12.34 -7.04
N GLU A 443 -15.88 -12.11 -5.73
CA GLU A 443 -16.68 -12.94 -4.82
C GLU A 443 -16.29 -14.43 -4.85
N GLY A 444 -14.99 -14.68 -5.03
CA GLY A 444 -14.39 -16.00 -5.15
C GLY A 444 -14.37 -16.79 -3.84
N SER A 445 -13.57 -17.85 -3.82
CA SER A 445 -13.49 -18.82 -2.73
C SER A 445 -13.23 -18.21 -1.34
N PHE A 446 -12.30 -17.25 -1.20
CA PHE A 446 -12.03 -16.56 0.06
C PHE A 446 -13.18 -15.66 0.50
N PHE A 447 -13.80 -14.95 -0.44
CA PHE A 447 -14.99 -14.16 -0.11
C PHE A 447 -16.13 -15.06 0.40
N GLN A 448 -16.35 -16.23 -0.22
CA GLN A 448 -17.37 -17.19 0.25
C GLN A 448 -17.02 -17.81 1.60
N LEU A 449 -15.74 -18.19 1.82
CA LEU A 449 -15.28 -18.66 3.13
C LEU A 449 -15.58 -17.62 4.20
N TRP A 450 -15.20 -16.37 3.93
CA TRP A 450 -15.40 -15.29 4.87
C TRP A 450 -16.88 -14.95 5.07
N LYS A 451 -17.70 -15.05 4.02
CA LYS A 451 -19.17 -14.95 4.10
C LYS A 451 -19.75 -16.01 5.03
N LYS A 452 -19.21 -17.22 5.01
CA LYS A 452 -19.60 -18.29 5.94
C LYS A 452 -19.19 -17.96 7.37
N VAL A 453 -17.95 -17.49 7.58
CA VAL A 453 -17.44 -17.10 8.91
C VAL A 453 -18.25 -15.97 9.52
N THR A 454 -18.69 -15.00 8.72
CA THR A 454 -19.53 -13.86 9.15
C THR A 454 -21.03 -14.14 9.10
N LYS A 455 -21.44 -15.42 8.93
CA LYS A 455 -22.86 -15.86 8.87
C LYS A 455 -23.70 -15.12 7.80
N GLY A 456 -23.09 -14.73 6.69
CA GLY A 456 -23.76 -14.14 5.53
C GLY A 456 -24.00 -12.64 5.62
N LYS A 457 -23.47 -11.96 6.64
CA LYS A 457 -23.71 -10.53 6.90
C LYS A 457 -22.94 -9.59 5.96
N ILE A 458 -21.99 -10.13 5.21
CA ILE A 458 -21.15 -9.37 4.30
C ILE A 458 -21.69 -9.39 2.87
N PHE A 459 -21.47 -8.30 2.14
CA PHE A 459 -21.78 -8.15 0.74
C PHE A 459 -20.68 -7.32 0.05
N LEU A 460 -20.50 -7.56 -1.25
CA LEU A 460 -19.64 -6.76 -2.09
C LEU A 460 -20.52 -5.77 -2.85
N GLU A 461 -20.39 -4.49 -2.55
CA GLU A 461 -21.13 -3.47 -3.28
C GLU A 461 -20.50 -3.28 -4.66
N LYS A 462 -21.34 -3.37 -5.70
CA LYS A 462 -20.90 -3.27 -7.09
C LYS A 462 -21.63 -2.15 -7.83
N THR A 463 -20.96 -1.55 -8.80
CA THR A 463 -21.59 -0.65 -9.77
C THR A 463 -22.60 -1.39 -10.65
N LYS A 464 -23.42 -0.65 -11.41
CA LYS A 464 -24.30 -1.20 -12.46
C LYS A 464 -23.55 -2.06 -13.49
N ASN A 465 -22.26 -1.81 -13.70
CA ASN A 465 -21.41 -2.56 -14.62
C ASN A 465 -20.66 -3.70 -13.90
N ASN A 466 -21.16 -4.15 -12.74
CA ASN A 466 -20.59 -5.22 -11.92
C ASN A 466 -19.13 -4.97 -11.44
N LYS A 467 -18.64 -3.73 -11.48
CA LYS A 467 -17.33 -3.36 -10.93
C LYS A 467 -17.43 -3.20 -9.41
N PRO A 468 -16.54 -3.82 -8.62
CA PRO A 468 -16.60 -3.75 -7.16
C PRO A 468 -16.18 -2.36 -6.66
N MET A 469 -16.85 -1.90 -5.59
CA MET A 469 -16.64 -0.58 -5.00
C MET A 469 -16.15 -0.65 -3.56
N PHE A 470 -16.74 -1.47 -2.71
CA PHE A 470 -16.33 -1.69 -1.33
C PHE A 470 -17.00 -2.95 -0.79
N ILE A 471 -16.54 -3.43 0.37
CA ILE A 471 -17.15 -4.55 1.09
C ILE A 471 -17.86 -3.98 2.30
N GLY A 472 -19.15 -4.30 2.44
CA GLY A 472 -19.97 -3.87 3.57
C GLY A 472 -20.57 -5.06 4.31
N GLY A 473 -20.96 -4.85 5.56
CA GLY A 473 -21.76 -5.83 6.31
C GLY A 473 -22.11 -5.33 7.71
N ASP A 474 -23.34 -5.56 8.17
CA ASP A 474 -23.85 -5.05 9.45
C ASP A 474 -23.70 -3.51 9.62
N GLY A 475 -23.74 -2.75 8.52
CA GLY A 475 -23.52 -1.30 8.55
C GLY A 475 -22.06 -0.88 8.70
N LEU A 476 -21.12 -1.83 8.65
CA LEU A 476 -19.67 -1.59 8.70
C LEU A 476 -19.02 -1.77 7.33
N GLU A 477 -17.98 -0.99 7.07
CA GLU A 477 -17.03 -1.17 5.97
C GLU A 477 -15.96 -2.18 6.36
N TYR A 478 -15.60 -3.07 5.43
CA TYR A 478 -14.47 -3.97 5.63
C TYR A 478 -13.36 -3.66 4.63
N LYS A 479 -12.23 -3.21 5.17
CA LYS A 479 -11.02 -2.94 4.40
C LYS A 479 -10.14 -4.20 4.41
N ILE A 480 -9.62 -4.58 3.26
CA ILE A 480 -8.76 -5.76 3.14
C ILE A 480 -7.31 -5.32 3.16
N VAL A 481 -6.56 -5.89 4.09
CA VAL A 481 -5.11 -5.71 4.21
C VAL A 481 -4.45 -7.06 4.01
N VAL A 482 -3.35 -7.10 3.26
CA VAL A 482 -2.61 -8.33 2.99
C VAL A 482 -1.11 -8.05 3.15
N ASP A 483 -0.54 -8.53 4.24
CA ASP A 483 0.88 -8.38 4.60
C ASP A 483 1.61 -9.72 4.48
N PRO A 484 2.25 -9.97 3.34
CA PRO A 484 3.08 -11.15 3.18
C PRO A 484 4.31 -11.15 4.10
N ILE A 485 4.60 -12.31 4.68
CA ILE A 485 5.74 -12.54 5.55
C ILE A 485 6.61 -13.66 4.98
N LEU A 486 7.88 -13.36 4.74
CA LEU A 486 8.92 -14.33 4.46
C LEU A 486 9.66 -14.66 5.75
N LEU A 487 9.45 -15.86 6.26
CA LEU A 487 10.16 -16.36 7.44
C LEU A 487 11.50 -16.96 7.06
N CYS A 488 12.55 -16.51 7.72
CA CYS A 488 13.90 -17.02 7.58
C CYS A 488 14.34 -17.74 8.85
N LEU A 489 15.31 -18.65 8.73
CA LEU A 489 15.94 -19.25 9.90
C LEU A 489 16.95 -18.33 10.55
N ASN A 490 17.79 -17.72 9.72
CA ASN A 490 18.86 -16.83 10.16
C ASN A 490 18.44 -15.37 10.11
N GLU A 491 19.23 -14.51 10.77
CA GLU A 491 18.87 -13.12 10.99
C GLU A 491 18.92 -12.37 9.66
N PRO A 492 17.78 -11.85 9.18
CA PRO A 492 17.81 -10.95 8.05
C PRO A 492 18.52 -9.66 8.46
N ILE A 493 19.41 -9.17 7.60
CA ILE A 493 20.16 -7.93 7.80
C ILE A 493 19.57 -6.89 6.86
N PHE A 494 19.07 -5.78 7.41
CA PHE A 494 18.61 -4.64 6.62
C PHE A 494 19.77 -3.69 6.36
N LEU A 495 19.99 -3.31 5.10
CA LEU A 495 21.20 -2.59 4.68
C LEU A 495 21.11 -1.07 4.88
N GLU A 496 19.91 -0.50 4.82
CA GLU A 496 19.71 0.95 4.81
C GLU A 496 19.56 1.54 6.21
N LYS A 497 18.87 0.84 7.10
CA LYS A 497 18.51 1.34 8.43
C LYS A 497 18.48 0.19 9.45
N ASN A 498 18.69 0.51 10.72
CA ASN A 498 18.48 -0.47 11.78
C ASN A 498 16.98 -0.57 12.10
N LEU A 499 16.29 -1.47 11.39
CA LEU A 499 14.87 -1.77 11.59
C LEU A 499 14.69 -3.09 12.33
N VAL A 500 13.64 -3.18 13.15
CA VAL A 500 13.31 -4.43 13.87
C VAL A 500 12.82 -5.48 12.90
N PHE A 501 12.04 -5.06 11.90
CA PHE A 501 11.46 -5.93 10.91
C PHE A 501 11.94 -5.48 9.53
N PRO A 502 13.00 -6.11 8.97
CA PRO A 502 13.41 -5.83 7.61
C PRO A 502 12.24 -5.92 6.62
N TYR A 503 12.13 -4.92 5.76
CA TYR A 503 10.92 -4.66 4.98
C TYR A 503 11.27 -4.24 3.57
N VAL A 504 10.65 -4.89 2.58
CA VAL A 504 10.83 -4.58 1.16
C VAL A 504 9.63 -3.76 0.68
N GLU A 505 9.81 -2.44 0.58
CA GLU A 505 8.75 -1.46 0.33
C GLU A 505 8.00 -1.73 -0.98
N SER A 506 8.74 -2.01 -2.06
CA SER A 506 8.17 -2.22 -3.40
C SER A 506 7.14 -3.36 -3.48
N SER A 507 7.20 -4.31 -2.55
CA SER A 507 6.36 -5.51 -2.50
C SER A 507 5.51 -5.63 -1.24
N ASN A 508 5.71 -4.74 -0.26
CA ASN A 508 5.14 -4.83 1.09
C ASN A 508 5.38 -6.20 1.74
N ILE A 509 6.62 -6.72 1.63
CA ILE A 509 7.01 -8.01 2.21
C ILE A 509 7.90 -7.77 3.43
N HIS A 510 7.50 -8.33 4.58
CA HIS A 510 8.35 -8.40 5.76
C HIS A 510 9.20 -9.67 5.73
N VAL A 511 10.47 -9.52 6.06
CA VAL A 511 11.41 -10.64 6.11
C VAL A 511 11.97 -10.73 7.52
N ILE A 512 11.58 -11.77 8.26
CA ILE A 512 11.86 -11.87 9.69
C ILE A 512 12.27 -13.28 10.10
N GLN A 513 12.88 -13.41 11.27
CA GLN A 513 13.02 -14.71 11.91
C GLN A 513 11.72 -15.16 12.57
N LYS A 514 11.61 -16.47 12.80
CA LYS A 514 10.49 -17.05 13.57
C LYS A 514 10.31 -16.37 14.94
N LYS A 515 11.39 -16.05 15.66
CA LYS A 515 11.33 -15.49 17.02
C LYS A 515 10.60 -14.13 17.06
N ASP A 516 10.65 -13.38 15.95
CA ASP A 516 10.11 -12.04 15.83
C ASP A 516 8.67 -12.03 15.29
N LEU A 517 8.14 -13.19 14.88
CA LEU A 517 6.81 -13.31 14.28
C LEU A 517 5.71 -12.72 15.17
N SER A 518 5.69 -13.07 16.45
CA SER A 518 4.66 -12.55 17.36
C SER A 518 4.73 -11.04 17.49
N ALA A 519 5.94 -10.48 17.61
CA ALA A 519 6.15 -9.03 17.71
C ALA A 519 5.75 -8.30 16.43
N LEU A 520 6.09 -8.85 15.25
CA LEU A 520 5.67 -8.29 13.96
C LEU A 520 4.14 -8.31 13.82
N ILE A 521 3.48 -9.43 14.15
CA ILE A 521 2.02 -9.55 14.02
C ILE A 521 1.29 -8.56 14.93
N GLU A 522 1.77 -8.37 16.16
CA GLU A 522 1.25 -7.34 17.06
C GLU A 522 1.50 -5.93 16.52
N PHE A 523 2.70 -5.67 15.99
CA PHE A 523 3.04 -4.40 15.34
C PHE A 523 2.11 -4.11 14.17
N LEU A 524 1.92 -5.04 13.24
CA LEU A 524 1.05 -4.87 12.07
C LEU A 524 -0.40 -4.61 12.49
N GLY A 525 -0.90 -5.37 13.49
CA GLY A 525 -2.23 -5.14 14.03
C GLY A 525 -2.41 -3.73 14.61
N LYS A 526 -1.40 -3.21 15.31
CA LYS A 526 -1.39 -1.81 15.79
C LYS A 526 -1.25 -0.82 14.64
N LYS A 527 -0.33 -1.05 13.70
CA LYS A 527 -0.06 -0.18 12.54
C LYS A 527 -1.36 0.12 11.79
N TYR A 528 -2.07 -0.91 11.36
CA TYR A 528 -3.28 -0.73 10.57
C TYR A 528 -4.43 -0.15 11.37
N ASN A 529 -4.56 -0.49 12.66
CA ASN A 529 -5.56 0.12 13.52
C ASN A 529 -5.31 1.64 13.67
N MET A 530 -4.06 2.05 13.89
CA MET A 530 -3.69 3.46 14.02
C MET A 530 -3.90 4.24 12.72
N ILE A 531 -3.50 3.67 11.57
CA ILE A 531 -3.73 4.29 10.26
C ILE A 531 -5.23 4.52 10.06
N GLU A 532 -6.06 3.52 10.33
CA GLU A 532 -7.51 3.67 10.17
C GLU A 532 -8.17 4.60 11.18
N THR A 533 -7.65 4.65 12.41
CA THR A 533 -8.21 5.52 13.46
C THR A 533 -7.93 7.00 13.17
N TYR A 534 -6.74 7.33 12.68
CA TYR A 534 -6.28 8.72 12.55
C TYR A 534 -6.20 9.23 11.12
N SER A 535 -6.24 8.37 10.10
CA SER A 535 -6.34 8.85 8.73
C SER A 535 -7.62 9.67 8.56
N GLU A 536 -7.47 10.92 8.13
CA GLU A 536 -8.59 11.82 7.80
C GLU A 536 -9.45 11.31 6.62
N GLU A 537 -9.14 10.13 6.08
CA GLU A 537 -9.99 9.47 5.10
C GLU A 537 -11.37 9.19 5.70
N ASN A 538 -12.33 10.07 5.36
CA ASN A 538 -13.75 9.81 5.55
C ASN A 538 -14.07 8.39 5.06
N GLU A 539 -14.59 7.55 5.97
CA GLU A 539 -14.97 6.17 5.68
C GLU A 539 -15.76 6.11 4.37
N SER A 540 -15.30 5.27 3.45
CA SER A 540 -15.72 5.34 2.06
C SER A 540 -17.21 5.04 1.92
N ILE A 541 -17.76 4.20 2.80
CA ILE A 541 -19.18 3.90 2.91
C ILE A 541 -20.00 5.12 3.35
N LEU A 542 -19.64 5.76 4.47
CA LEU A 542 -20.37 6.91 4.97
C LEU A 542 -20.29 8.07 3.98
N GLU A 543 -19.12 8.31 3.42
CA GLU A 543 -18.93 9.33 2.41
C GLU A 543 -19.76 9.02 1.16
N TYR A 544 -19.84 7.75 0.75
CA TYR A 544 -20.67 7.31 -0.37
C TYR A 544 -22.14 7.58 -0.14
N PHE A 545 -22.70 7.12 0.98
CA PHE A 545 -24.11 7.32 1.29
C PHE A 545 -24.42 8.80 1.52
N SER A 546 -23.53 9.56 2.16
CA SER A 546 -23.66 11.01 2.34
C SER A 546 -23.70 11.75 1.00
N LYS A 547 -22.77 11.47 0.08
CA LYS A 547 -22.75 12.07 -1.27
C LYS A 547 -23.97 11.64 -2.11
N LEU A 548 -24.40 10.39 -1.99
CA LEU A 548 -25.59 9.88 -2.68
C LEU A 548 -26.88 10.55 -2.16
N ASN A 549 -27.01 10.70 -0.84
CA ASN A 549 -28.16 11.37 -0.22
C ASN A 549 -28.16 12.86 -0.56
N LYS A 550 -27.01 13.54 -0.47
CA LYS A 550 -26.87 14.93 -0.94
C LYS A 550 -27.24 15.08 -2.41
N PHE A 551 -26.89 14.11 -3.26
CA PHE A 551 -27.33 14.12 -4.65
C PHE A 551 -28.84 13.96 -4.77
N LYS A 552 -29.47 13.01 -4.07
CA LYS A 552 -30.93 12.85 -4.07
C LYS A 552 -31.64 14.12 -3.60
N ASP A 553 -31.16 14.72 -2.51
CA ASP A 553 -31.72 15.97 -1.97
C ASP A 553 -31.58 17.12 -2.98
N ASN A 554 -30.42 17.23 -3.63
CA ASN A 554 -30.20 18.23 -4.67
C ASN A 554 -31.10 17.97 -5.89
N MET A 555 -31.26 16.70 -6.31
CA MET A 555 -32.18 16.34 -7.40
C MET A 555 -33.61 16.76 -7.06
N ILE A 556 -34.10 16.45 -5.84
CA ILE A 556 -35.42 16.89 -5.38
C ILE A 556 -35.53 18.42 -5.43
N LYS A 557 -34.55 19.14 -4.88
CA LYS A 557 -34.54 20.62 -4.90
C LYS A 557 -34.53 21.19 -6.31
N PHE A 558 -33.77 20.61 -7.22
CA PHE A 558 -33.71 21.03 -8.63
C PHE A 558 -34.97 20.67 -9.42
N SER A 559 -35.75 19.67 -8.98
CA SER A 559 -37.04 19.32 -9.59
C SER A 559 -38.17 20.26 -9.19
N ILE A 560 -38.04 21.05 -8.11
CA ILE A 560 -39.09 21.97 -7.64
C ILE A 560 -39.44 23.04 -8.70
N PRO A 561 -38.50 23.80 -9.30
CA PRO A 561 -38.86 24.84 -10.26
C PRO A 561 -39.56 24.31 -11.52
N PRO A 562 -39.12 23.21 -12.17
CA PRO A 562 -39.87 22.61 -13.28
C PRO A 562 -41.27 22.14 -12.87
N LEU A 563 -41.45 21.63 -11.65
CA LEU A 563 -42.74 21.19 -11.14
C LEU A 563 -43.69 22.37 -10.92
N CYS A 564 -43.20 23.44 -10.28
CA CYS A 564 -43.94 24.71 -10.15
C CYS A 564 -44.29 25.30 -11.52
N PHE A 565 -43.35 25.30 -12.46
CA PHE A 565 -43.57 25.76 -13.83
C PHE A 565 -44.66 24.93 -14.53
N GLY A 566 -44.61 23.60 -14.41
CA GLY A 566 -45.63 22.71 -14.95
C GLY A 566 -47.03 22.95 -14.37
N ALA A 567 -47.13 23.23 -13.06
CA ALA A 567 -48.40 23.59 -12.43
C ALA A 567 -48.97 24.92 -12.96
N VAL A 568 -48.14 25.95 -13.13
CA VAL A 568 -48.56 27.23 -13.74
C VAL A 568 -48.99 27.03 -15.18
N PHE A 569 -48.25 26.23 -15.95
CA PHE A 569 -48.59 25.92 -17.35
C PHE A 569 -49.92 25.18 -17.46
N PHE A 570 -50.20 24.23 -16.56
CA PHE A 570 -51.47 23.53 -16.49
C PHE A 570 -52.64 24.48 -16.23
N ILE A 571 -52.47 25.47 -15.35
CA ILE A 571 -53.48 26.52 -15.09
C ILE A 571 -53.74 27.34 -16.36
N ILE A 572 -52.70 27.74 -17.10
CA ILE A 572 -52.85 28.52 -18.35
C ILE A 572 -53.64 27.74 -19.41
N ILE A 573 -53.36 26.43 -19.54
CA ILE A 573 -54.11 25.54 -20.44
C ILE A 573 -55.59 25.50 -20.03
N LEU A 574 -55.87 25.36 -18.73
CA LEU A 574 -57.23 25.29 -18.20
C LEU A 574 -58.04 26.56 -18.53
N PHE A 575 -57.41 27.73 -18.53
CA PHE A 575 -58.03 29.02 -18.89
C PHE A 575 -58.01 29.35 -20.41
N GLN A 576 -57.53 28.43 -21.26
CA GLN A 576 -57.52 28.58 -22.73
C GLN A 576 -56.89 29.88 -23.27
N VAL A 577 -55.86 30.42 -22.60
CA VAL A 577 -55.23 31.68 -23.02
C VAL A 577 -54.21 31.42 -24.14
N ILE A 578 -54.68 31.23 -25.37
CA ILE A 578 -53.89 30.79 -26.55
C ILE A 578 -52.61 31.60 -26.76
N SER A 579 -52.67 32.93 -26.61
CA SER A 579 -51.51 33.81 -26.82
C SER A 579 -50.35 33.50 -25.85
N LEU A 580 -50.67 33.17 -24.59
CA LEU A 580 -49.65 32.84 -23.58
C LEU A 580 -49.05 31.46 -23.82
N ILE A 581 -49.79 30.51 -24.39
CA ILE A 581 -49.34 29.13 -24.59
C ILE A 581 -48.03 29.08 -25.39
N ASN A 582 -47.91 29.86 -26.47
CA ASN A 582 -46.69 29.86 -27.29
C ASN A 582 -45.48 30.37 -26.51
N THR A 583 -45.63 31.50 -25.82
CA THR A 583 -44.53 32.07 -25.00
C THR A 583 -44.11 31.15 -23.86
N PHE A 584 -45.08 30.56 -23.15
CA PHE A 584 -44.81 29.61 -22.08
C PHE A 584 -44.20 28.31 -22.61
N SER A 585 -44.58 27.84 -23.79
CA SER A 585 -43.99 26.64 -24.39
C SER A 585 -42.50 26.85 -24.70
N SER A 586 -42.11 28.01 -25.25
CA SER A 586 -40.70 28.33 -25.46
C SER A 586 -39.92 28.42 -24.14
N LEU A 587 -40.51 29.04 -23.12
CA LEU A 587 -39.90 29.11 -21.78
C LEU A 587 -39.81 27.73 -21.10
N ALA A 588 -40.80 26.86 -21.33
CA ALA A 588 -40.81 25.48 -20.84
C ALA A 588 -39.63 24.71 -21.42
N ILE A 589 -39.43 24.79 -22.74
CA ILE A 589 -38.32 24.12 -23.44
C ILE A 589 -36.99 24.61 -22.86
N ALA A 590 -36.80 25.93 -22.73
CA ALA A 590 -35.59 26.49 -22.14
C ALA A 590 -35.35 25.99 -20.70
N THR A 591 -36.40 25.97 -19.88
CA THR A 591 -36.33 25.49 -18.48
C THR A 591 -35.99 24.00 -18.42
N ILE A 592 -36.57 23.18 -19.30
CA ILE A 592 -36.26 21.75 -19.43
C ILE A 592 -34.80 21.56 -19.85
N CYS A 593 -34.29 22.33 -20.81
CA CYS A 593 -32.89 22.26 -21.23
C CYS A 593 -31.93 22.57 -20.07
N VAL A 594 -32.18 23.65 -19.32
CA VAL A 594 -31.38 24.01 -18.14
C VAL A 594 -31.45 22.90 -17.07
N TYR A 595 -32.66 22.38 -16.80
CA TYR A 595 -32.86 21.31 -15.84
C TYR A 595 -32.09 20.03 -16.23
N VAL A 596 -32.16 19.62 -17.50
CA VAL A 596 -31.40 18.47 -18.03
C VAL A 596 -29.89 18.69 -17.87
N LEU A 597 -29.38 19.89 -18.14
CA LEU A 597 -27.96 20.21 -17.96
C LEU A 597 -27.54 20.12 -16.49
N VAL A 598 -28.36 20.61 -15.55
CA VAL A 598 -28.08 20.53 -14.10
C VAL A 598 -28.08 19.08 -13.63
N ILE A 599 -29.06 18.27 -14.04
CA ILE A 599 -29.10 16.84 -13.74
C ILE A 599 -27.87 16.14 -14.31
N PHE A 600 -27.53 16.43 -15.56
CA PHE A 600 -26.39 15.83 -16.24
C PHE A 600 -25.09 16.17 -15.51
N TYR A 601 -24.88 17.42 -15.10
CA TYR A 601 -23.72 17.83 -14.29
C TYR A 601 -23.66 17.09 -12.95
N ALA A 602 -24.78 17.02 -12.22
CA ALA A 602 -24.84 16.33 -10.95
C ALA A 602 -24.59 14.82 -11.10
N TYR A 603 -25.09 14.21 -12.18
CA TYR A 603 -24.80 12.82 -12.54
C TYR A 603 -23.31 12.61 -12.85
N LEU A 604 -22.68 13.47 -13.63
CA LEU A 604 -21.24 13.41 -13.92
C LEU A 604 -20.39 13.48 -12.64
N ARG A 605 -20.80 14.31 -11.66
CA ARG A 605 -20.12 14.41 -10.36
C ARG A 605 -20.18 13.10 -9.58
N ILE A 606 -21.33 12.40 -9.55
CA ILE A 606 -21.40 11.06 -8.95
C ILE A 606 -20.53 10.06 -9.70
N VAL A 607 -20.56 10.08 -11.03
CA VAL A 607 -19.76 9.15 -11.84
C VAL A 607 -18.28 9.33 -11.55
N LYS A 608 -17.80 10.58 -11.42
CA LYS A 608 -16.41 10.88 -11.04
C LYS A 608 -16.09 10.30 -9.65
N PHE A 609 -16.94 10.56 -8.67
CA PHE A 609 -16.75 10.04 -7.32
C PHE A 609 -16.78 8.50 -7.24
N LYS A 610 -17.69 7.84 -7.98
CA LYS A 610 -17.70 6.37 -8.09
C LYS A 610 -16.40 5.84 -8.70
N LYS A 611 -15.83 6.53 -9.69
CA LYS A 611 -14.52 6.15 -10.26
C LYS A 611 -13.40 6.27 -9.23
N GLU A 612 -13.42 7.30 -8.38
CA GLU A 612 -12.46 7.48 -7.29
C GLU A 612 -12.58 6.34 -6.26
N LEU A 613 -13.79 5.98 -5.83
CA LEU A 613 -14.02 4.82 -4.94
C LEU A 613 -13.56 3.50 -5.56
N ILE A 614 -13.88 3.23 -6.82
CA ILE A 614 -13.42 2.03 -7.53
C ILE A 614 -11.90 2.02 -7.62
N LYS A 615 -11.25 3.17 -7.84
CA LYS A 615 -9.79 3.27 -7.85
C LYS A 615 -9.24 2.92 -6.46
N LYS A 616 -9.74 3.54 -5.39
CA LYS A 616 -9.33 3.27 -4.00
C LYS A 616 -9.49 1.79 -3.63
N PHE A 617 -10.66 1.20 -3.88
CA PHE A 617 -10.90 -0.21 -3.57
C PHE A 617 -10.06 -1.19 -4.38
N ASN A 618 -9.68 -0.82 -5.61
CA ASN A 618 -8.83 -1.67 -6.42
C ASN A 618 -7.35 -1.58 -6.06
N MET A 619 -6.95 -0.52 -5.37
CA MET A 619 -5.59 -0.29 -4.94
C MET A 619 -5.27 -1.15 -3.71
N PRO A 620 -4.15 -1.89 -3.71
CA PRO A 620 -3.66 -2.51 -2.49
C PRO A 620 -3.50 -1.47 -1.38
N TYR A 621 -3.77 -1.87 -0.15
CA TYR A 621 -3.85 -0.95 0.97
C TYR A 621 -2.54 -0.17 1.21
N TYR A 622 -1.39 -0.84 1.12
CA TYR A 622 -0.06 -0.22 1.26
C TYR A 622 0.30 0.78 0.15
N GLN A 623 -0.41 0.74 -0.99
CA GLN A 623 -0.24 1.72 -2.08
C GLN A 623 -1.16 2.94 -1.90
N GLY A 624 -1.96 2.95 -0.82
CA GLY A 624 -2.74 4.11 -0.37
C GLY A 624 -1.87 5.32 -0.11
N GLU A 625 -2.30 6.48 -0.60
CA GLU A 625 -1.81 7.75 -0.07
C GLU A 625 -2.36 7.88 1.36
N ILE A 626 -1.53 7.49 2.34
CA ILE A 626 -1.85 7.62 3.75
C ILE A 626 -1.51 9.05 4.15
N THR A 627 -2.54 9.86 4.40
CA THR A 627 -2.37 11.24 4.88
C THR A 627 -2.48 11.26 6.39
N LEU A 628 -1.33 11.32 7.07
CA LEU A 628 -1.25 11.55 8.51
C LEU A 628 -0.67 12.95 8.75
N ASN A 629 -1.33 13.75 9.57
CA ASN A 629 -0.82 15.05 9.96
C ASN A 629 0.15 14.91 11.17
N GLU A 630 0.83 16.00 11.54
CA GLU A 630 1.78 16.04 12.67
C GLU A 630 1.13 15.65 14.00
N SER A 631 -0.13 16.07 14.20
CA SER A 631 -0.86 15.76 15.44
C SER A 631 -1.19 14.27 15.53
N ASP A 632 -1.56 13.65 14.41
CA ASP A 632 -1.82 12.21 14.33
C ASP A 632 -0.56 11.43 14.67
N LEU A 633 0.59 11.81 14.10
CA LEU A 633 1.87 11.15 14.37
C LEU A 633 2.28 11.26 15.85
N MET A 634 2.00 12.39 16.51
CA MET A 634 2.24 12.54 17.95
C MET A 634 1.36 11.61 18.78
N ILE A 635 0.08 11.45 18.42
CA ILE A 635 -0.81 10.52 19.13
C ILE A 635 -0.39 9.07 18.88
N ILE A 636 0.02 8.75 17.65
CA ILE A 636 0.51 7.41 17.27
C ILE A 636 1.80 7.09 18.01
N LYS A 637 2.72 8.06 18.18
CA LYS A 637 3.97 7.93 18.93
C LYS A 637 3.73 7.41 20.34
N ASP A 638 2.67 7.86 21.02
CA ASP A 638 2.32 7.40 22.38
C ASP A 638 1.86 5.93 22.44
N LYS A 639 1.51 5.32 21.30
CA LYS A 639 1.03 3.93 21.21
C LYS A 639 2.12 2.94 20.80
N PHE A 640 3.22 3.43 20.25
CA PHE A 640 4.35 2.61 19.81
C PHE A 640 5.55 2.80 20.73
N SER A 641 6.36 1.75 20.90
CA SER A 641 7.70 1.94 21.44
C SER A 641 8.51 2.78 20.46
N SER A 642 9.57 3.45 20.93
CA SER A 642 10.45 4.24 20.05
C SER A 642 10.87 3.45 18.81
N ILE A 643 11.29 2.20 19.02
CA ILE A 643 11.81 1.34 17.96
C ILE A 643 10.70 0.95 16.97
N MET A 644 9.49 0.64 17.46
CA MET A 644 8.35 0.35 16.58
C MET A 644 7.84 1.60 15.85
N MET A 645 7.98 2.78 16.45
CA MET A 645 7.63 4.03 15.78
C MET A 645 8.57 4.30 14.61
N ASP A 646 9.87 4.02 14.78
CA ASP A 646 10.84 4.18 13.70
C ASP A 646 10.54 3.22 12.53
N GLN A 647 10.09 2.00 12.84
CA GLN A 647 9.56 1.05 11.85
C GLN A 647 8.29 1.59 11.18
N PHE A 648 7.31 2.08 11.96
CA PHE A 648 6.05 2.60 11.45
C PHE A 648 6.29 3.74 10.46
N ILE A 649 7.09 4.73 10.86
CA ILE A 649 7.43 5.89 10.04
C ILE A 649 8.10 5.44 8.74
N TYR A 650 9.06 4.52 8.83
CA TYR A 650 9.76 4.01 7.66
C TYR A 650 8.82 3.31 6.68
N GLU A 651 7.93 2.43 7.15
CA GLU A 651 7.00 1.70 6.28
C GLU A 651 5.92 2.58 5.62
N ILE A 652 5.63 3.75 6.19
CA ILE A 652 4.59 4.66 5.70
C ILE A 652 5.15 5.71 4.75
N PHE A 653 6.33 6.24 5.06
CA PHE A 653 6.91 7.40 4.36
C PHE A 653 8.15 7.05 3.54
N GLY A 654 8.68 5.83 3.67
CA GLY A 654 9.92 5.39 3.04
C GLY A 654 11.13 6.18 3.55
N LYS A 655 12.19 6.19 2.75
CA LYS A 655 13.46 6.87 3.06
C LYS A 655 13.52 8.34 2.62
N ASN A 656 12.73 8.70 1.62
CA ASN A 656 12.91 9.96 0.88
C ASN A 656 12.22 11.18 1.50
N GLU A 657 11.42 11.00 2.53
CA GLU A 657 10.78 12.13 3.21
C GLU A 657 11.62 12.54 4.42
N ASP A 658 12.43 13.60 4.21
CA ASP A 658 13.03 14.43 5.26
C ASP A 658 11.90 15.09 6.07
N PHE A 659 11.20 14.32 6.88
CA PHE A 659 10.37 14.90 7.90
C PHE A 659 11.30 15.54 8.92
N SER A 660 11.47 16.86 8.80
CA SER A 660 11.86 17.73 9.91
C SER A 660 11.08 17.43 11.21
N LEU A 661 9.91 16.79 11.06
CA LEU A 661 9.09 16.21 12.10
C LEU A 661 9.70 14.98 12.78
N ILE A 662 10.28 14.03 12.04
CA ILE A 662 11.00 12.89 12.62
C ILE A 662 12.21 13.42 13.39
N SER A 663 12.97 14.34 12.80
CA SER A 663 14.14 14.92 13.47
C SER A 663 13.72 15.68 14.73
N LYS A 664 12.61 16.43 14.72
CA LYS A 664 12.04 17.05 15.93
C LYS A 664 11.61 16.02 16.97
N ILE A 665 10.94 14.95 16.56
CA ILE A 665 10.51 13.86 17.45
C ILE A 665 11.74 13.17 18.07
N GLU A 666 12.80 12.98 17.30
CA GLU A 666 14.08 12.43 17.77
C GLU A 666 14.83 13.41 18.69
N GLU A 667 14.84 14.70 18.36
CA GLU A 667 15.41 15.76 19.20
C GLU A 667 14.67 15.87 20.54
N GLU A 668 13.34 15.82 20.55
CA GLU A 668 12.53 15.77 21.78
C GLU A 668 12.85 14.53 22.61
N LYS A 669 12.98 13.35 21.98
CA LYS A 669 13.39 12.11 22.68
C LYS A 669 14.78 12.24 23.29
N LEU A 670 15.71 12.86 22.58
CA LEU A 670 17.05 13.11 23.09
C LEU A 670 17.00 14.09 24.26
N ALA A 671 16.22 15.16 24.16
CA ALA A 671 16.02 16.12 25.24
C ALA A 671 15.43 15.47 26.50
N GLU A 672 14.37 14.65 26.38
CA GLU A 672 13.81 13.89 27.50
C GLU A 672 14.86 12.99 28.16
N LYS A 673 15.65 12.29 27.35
CA LYS A 673 16.71 11.40 27.87
C LYS A 673 17.81 12.18 28.61
N TYR A 674 18.13 13.39 28.18
CA TYR A 674 19.08 14.26 28.89
C TYR A 674 18.49 14.80 30.19
N ASP A 675 17.22 15.20 30.21
CA ASP A 675 16.55 15.66 31.42
C ASP A 675 16.46 14.54 32.48
N ASP A 676 16.18 13.30 32.08
CA ASP A 676 16.21 12.14 32.98
C ASP A 676 17.61 11.87 33.54
N LEU A 677 18.64 12.01 32.71
CA LEU A 677 20.04 11.84 33.13
C LEU A 677 20.48 12.94 34.11
N ASP A 678 20.13 14.20 33.86
CA ASP A 678 20.50 15.31 34.74
C ASP A 678 19.72 15.25 36.06
N ASN A 679 18.43 14.87 36.03
CA ASN A 679 17.67 14.60 37.24
C ASN A 679 18.26 13.44 38.05
N SER A 680 18.73 12.37 37.40
CA SER A 680 19.39 11.24 38.08
C SER A 680 20.74 11.65 38.70
N ARG A 681 21.50 12.52 38.03
CA ARG A 681 22.75 13.09 38.56
C ARG A 681 22.49 13.96 39.78
N ASP A 682 21.49 14.83 39.74
CA ASP A 682 21.13 15.67 40.89
C ASP A 682 20.67 14.86 42.11
N ILE A 683 19.97 13.74 41.89
CA ILE A 683 19.65 12.79 42.95
C ILE A 683 20.91 12.15 43.50
N SER A 684 21.84 11.68 42.65
CA SER A 684 23.10 11.09 43.14
C SER A 684 23.95 12.08 43.93
N ILE A 685 24.00 13.36 43.52
CA ILE A 685 24.71 14.44 44.22
C ILE A 685 24.03 14.80 45.56
N LYS A 686 22.69 14.79 45.61
CA LYS A 686 21.96 14.99 46.88
C LYS A 686 22.16 13.82 47.84
N VAL A 687 22.21 12.59 47.32
CA VAL A 687 22.47 11.38 48.12
C VAL A 687 23.91 11.38 48.64
N SER A 688 24.91 11.73 47.83
CA SER A 688 26.30 11.84 48.27
C SER A 688 26.48 12.94 49.32
N LYS A 689 25.90 14.13 49.12
CA LYS A 689 25.92 15.20 50.15
C LYS A 689 25.21 14.80 51.44
N LYS A 690 24.16 13.98 51.38
CA LYS A 690 23.46 13.47 52.57
C LYS A 690 24.31 12.40 53.29
N LEU A 691 25.04 11.58 52.55
CA LEU A 691 26.01 10.62 53.09
C LEU A 691 27.22 11.33 53.71
N ASP A 692 27.76 12.36 53.08
CA ASP A 692 28.88 13.15 53.62
C ASP A 692 28.47 13.89 54.89
N ASN A 693 27.27 14.48 54.94
CA ASN A 693 26.73 15.10 56.15
C ASN A 693 26.39 14.07 57.25
N SER A 694 26.02 12.84 56.88
CA SER A 694 25.81 11.75 57.84
C SER A 694 27.14 11.20 58.38
N ALA A 695 28.18 11.14 57.55
CA ALA A 695 29.53 10.75 57.97
C ALA A 695 30.18 11.84 58.85
N MET A 696 29.93 13.13 58.56
CA MET A 696 30.40 14.23 59.39
C MET A 696 29.73 14.25 60.78
N ASN A 697 28.49 13.76 60.89
CA ASN A 697 27.81 13.58 62.18
C ASN A 697 28.20 12.30 62.94
N MET A 698 28.80 11.30 62.27
CA MET A 698 29.38 10.12 62.95
C MET A 698 30.82 10.35 63.43
N ALA A 699 31.51 11.39 62.97
CA ALA A 699 32.91 11.67 63.35
C ALA A 699 33.10 12.23 64.77
N TYR A 700 32.03 12.45 65.54
CA TYR A 700 32.07 12.91 66.94
C TYR A 700 31.75 11.83 67.99
N ALA A 701 31.78 10.55 67.62
CA ALA A 701 31.76 9.44 68.57
C ALA A 701 33.07 8.63 68.48
N SER A 702 34.01 8.92 69.38
CA SER A 702 35.20 8.09 69.67
C SER A 702 34.86 7.00 70.70
N PRO A 703 35.74 6.02 71.00
CA PRO A 703 36.69 5.27 70.15
C PRO A 703 36.65 3.74 70.43
N LEU A 704 37.56 2.99 69.79
CA LEU A 704 37.98 1.60 70.07
C LEU A 704 37.03 0.47 69.63
N ASN A 705 37.40 -0.24 68.57
CA ASN A 705 38.08 -1.52 68.78
C ASN A 705 38.80 -1.99 67.52
N ASN A 706 40.04 -2.45 67.74
CA ASN A 706 40.79 -3.26 66.79
C ASN A 706 39.98 -4.51 66.46
N ASP A 707 39.83 -4.83 65.18
CA ASP A 707 40.04 -6.21 64.78
C ASP A 707 40.58 -6.33 63.36
N LYS A 708 41.67 -7.10 63.30
CA LYS A 708 42.34 -7.56 62.09
C LYS A 708 41.48 -8.65 61.47
N ASN A 709 41.34 -8.60 60.14
CA ASN A 709 41.26 -9.74 59.19
C ASN A 709 40.20 -9.46 58.12
N TYR A 710 40.63 -9.16 56.90
CA TYR A 710 40.61 -10.11 55.78
C TYR A 710 40.98 -9.38 54.49
N SER A 711 42.20 -9.64 54.03
CA SER A 711 42.61 -9.48 52.64
C SER A 711 42.04 -10.62 51.80
N ARG A 712 41.44 -10.33 50.64
CA ARG A 712 41.67 -11.00 49.34
C ARG A 712 40.60 -10.58 48.33
N TYR A 713 41.05 -10.40 47.09
CA TYR A 713 40.30 -10.13 45.84
C TYR A 713 40.07 -8.66 45.47
N SER A 714 41.07 -8.06 44.79
CA SER A 714 40.80 -7.15 43.65
C SER A 714 42.07 -6.91 42.80
N SER A 715 42.62 -7.98 42.24
CA SER A 715 43.61 -7.86 41.15
C SER A 715 43.25 -8.86 40.06
N PHE A 716 42.20 -8.57 39.28
CA PHE A 716 41.85 -9.37 38.11
C PHE A 716 41.10 -8.59 37.01
N LEU A 717 41.23 -7.26 36.95
CA LEU A 717 40.66 -6.46 35.86
C LEU A 717 41.59 -5.32 35.45
N GLU A 718 42.84 -5.65 35.17
CA GLU A 718 43.71 -4.85 34.29
C GLU A 718 44.46 -5.85 33.40
N ASP A 719 43.80 -6.23 32.30
CA ASP A 719 44.37 -6.50 30.97
C ASP A 719 43.25 -6.39 29.93
#